data_AF-A0A6I7XMB0-F1
#
_entry.id   AF-A0A6I7XMB0-F1
#
_cell.length_a   1.000
_cell.length_b   1.000
_cell.length_c   1.000
_cell.angle_alpha   90.00
_cell.angle_beta   90.00
_cell.angle_gamma   90.00
#
_symmetry.space_group_name_H-M   'P 1'
#
loop_
_entity.id
_entity.type
_entity.pdbx_description
1 polymer ?
#
loop_
_entity_poly.entity_id
_entity_poly.type
_entity_poly.pdbx_seq_one_letter_code
_entity_poly.pdbx_strand_id
1 'polypeptide(L)'
;MTYTTRDEWDRHFGDGKGFRPVGERERELFAEHAPVPEGGGRALDVGCGTGELAVLLASLGHTVDAVDFAGNALGRAREEHAGVEGVRWLPLDIERDDPAPLHEEGYDLVVLRLTYPFLKDRGRVVHGLGERLREGGALIVVTPVVEHTPEERRGIALDEEEIAVLAAGWRMVERLDADGLAFLVLRGPGHTGTRAVEKSPTTGHALTGALAVVTDDAGRVLLGRSRRGMLELPGGKTTGAEGFAAAAVRELAEETGLVAEPADAHVVTVLVDDSHGVPRLTAVVRINAWTGTPAVREEKLFSRWEFFDLHALSCAGPVFVPAAQALDAVWPGVVPGLPSVVSYPVVGEQPPVPGEPAEAVRLRHAMAGTVIGGGWAPSERVRDALRTVPRHRFAPEVPLAIAYDGGDRAVVTRRDGVGVAISSVSAAWLQADMIESLCPEPGAVVFEAGSGGYNAELIAHAAGAAGRVVTADIDPWVVRRTRRFLTEAGSGRVTVVEGDAALGAPAHLVPRGGFDGSMITYSCWDVSPAWREQLAEGGRLVLPLEIGGYTRAVAFERHGQVLEARHFTYCGFVRDQGQQARAIPSAALLDGELTLRFEHGTAAPTAGLEEALRGPRHDLATGITMGANAYFGSLQLYAATTLPAFVRLHAHRDTGVTALSKGRDAPAVLGEASLAYLTHVQTRHGELPEDKEWEWVVHAFGEQGPRLAERLAATVRAWDRHIRAEDNDRHAEPVLTLHPAGTPDELLPAGDVLDKEHSRLVFRWPGRTGHLPAPARHSGTVAATAGES
;
A
#
# COMPACT_ATOMS: atom_id res chain seq x y z
N MET A 1 -38.85 -28.65 -20.44
CA MET A 1 -38.57 -29.24 -21.77
C MET A 1 -37.12 -29.66 -21.80
N THR A 2 -36.83 -30.92 -22.15
CA THR A 2 -35.45 -31.42 -22.32
C THR A 2 -34.89 -30.87 -23.62
N TYR A 3 -33.79 -30.14 -23.54
CA TYR A 3 -33.11 -29.54 -24.70
C TYR A 3 -32.70 -30.63 -25.70
N THR A 4 -33.04 -30.44 -26.98
CA THR A 4 -32.58 -31.32 -28.07
C THR A 4 -31.32 -30.75 -28.70
N THR A 5 -30.23 -31.49 -28.60
CA THR A 5 -28.90 -31.13 -29.12
C THR A 5 -28.82 -31.30 -30.63
N ARG A 6 -27.79 -30.68 -31.25
CA ARG A 6 -27.45 -30.89 -32.66
C ARG A 6 -27.34 -32.37 -33.03
N ASP A 7 -26.63 -33.15 -32.21
CA ASP A 7 -26.41 -34.58 -32.44
C ASP A 7 -27.71 -35.39 -32.36
N GLU A 8 -28.67 -34.98 -31.54
CA GLU A 8 -29.98 -35.63 -31.45
C GLU A 8 -30.86 -35.33 -32.66
N TRP A 9 -30.82 -34.09 -33.17
CA TRP A 9 -31.49 -33.73 -34.42
C TRP A 9 -30.86 -34.41 -35.62
N ASP A 10 -29.52 -34.44 -35.71
CA ASP A 10 -28.81 -35.14 -36.77
C ASP A 10 -29.15 -36.64 -36.76
N ARG A 11 -29.21 -37.27 -35.59
CA ARG A 11 -29.64 -38.68 -35.46
C ARG A 11 -31.10 -38.87 -35.86
N HIS A 12 -32.00 -37.97 -35.44
CA HIS A 12 -33.42 -38.03 -35.78
C HIS A 12 -33.63 -38.07 -37.30
N PHE A 13 -33.00 -37.14 -38.03
CA PHE A 13 -33.11 -37.11 -39.50
C PHE A 13 -32.34 -38.23 -40.19
N GLY A 14 -31.21 -38.67 -39.61
CA GLY A 14 -30.43 -39.81 -40.08
C GLY A 14 -31.17 -41.16 -39.97
N ASP A 15 -32.04 -41.32 -38.98
CA ASP A 15 -32.95 -42.47 -38.82
C ASP A 15 -34.11 -42.47 -39.82
N GLY A 16 -34.17 -41.50 -40.76
CA GLY A 16 -35.26 -41.36 -41.72
C GLY A 16 -36.55 -40.75 -41.15
N LYS A 17 -36.53 -40.27 -39.90
CA LYS A 17 -37.68 -39.59 -39.29
C LYS A 17 -37.78 -38.16 -39.83
N GLY A 18 -38.99 -37.61 -39.81
CA GLY A 18 -39.30 -36.27 -40.27
C GLY A 18 -40.38 -35.62 -39.42
N PHE A 19 -40.72 -34.37 -39.74
CA PHE A 19 -41.76 -33.62 -39.06
C PHE A 19 -43.11 -33.69 -39.78
N ARG A 20 -44.14 -33.08 -39.16
CA ARG A 20 -45.47 -32.91 -39.75
C ARG A 20 -45.34 -32.20 -41.12
N PRO A 21 -45.82 -32.82 -42.22
CA PRO A 21 -45.83 -32.17 -43.53
C PRO A 21 -46.60 -30.85 -43.53
N VAL A 22 -46.37 -29.98 -44.52
CA VAL A 22 -47.09 -28.71 -44.62
C VAL A 22 -48.54 -28.97 -45.07
N GLY A 23 -49.50 -28.68 -44.19
CA GLY A 23 -50.94 -28.87 -44.42
C GLY A 23 -51.52 -27.94 -45.49
N GLU A 24 -52.71 -28.28 -46.00
CA GLU A 24 -53.41 -27.45 -47.00
C GLU A 24 -53.77 -26.08 -46.42
N ARG A 25 -54.26 -26.04 -45.17
CA ARG A 25 -54.58 -24.78 -44.49
C ARG A 25 -53.35 -23.91 -44.24
N GLU A 26 -52.21 -24.50 -43.90
CA GLU A 26 -50.94 -23.76 -43.77
C GLU A 26 -50.55 -23.12 -45.11
N ARG A 27 -50.71 -23.83 -46.24
CA ARG A 27 -50.40 -23.29 -47.59
C ARG A 27 -51.27 -22.10 -47.95
N GLU A 28 -52.56 -22.17 -47.66
CA GLU A 28 -53.50 -21.04 -47.86
C GLU A 28 -53.07 -19.81 -47.05
N LEU A 29 -52.77 -20.01 -45.76
CA LEU A 29 -52.38 -18.92 -44.86
C LEU A 29 -51.03 -18.29 -45.24
N PHE A 30 -50.05 -19.08 -45.70
CA PHE A 30 -48.82 -18.51 -46.23
C PHE A 30 -49.06 -17.70 -47.51
N ALA A 31 -49.94 -18.15 -48.41
CA ALA A 31 -50.29 -17.38 -49.60
C ALA A 31 -50.99 -16.05 -49.27
N GLU A 32 -51.80 -16.02 -48.20
CA GLU A 32 -52.54 -14.83 -47.76
C GLU A 32 -51.66 -13.84 -46.96
N HIS A 33 -50.86 -14.33 -46.00
CA HIS A 33 -50.17 -13.47 -45.02
C HIS A 33 -48.67 -13.27 -45.31
N ALA A 34 -48.12 -13.96 -46.32
CA ALA A 34 -46.75 -13.76 -46.80
C ALA A 34 -46.69 -13.33 -48.28
N PRO A 35 -47.34 -12.21 -48.66
CA PRO A 35 -47.38 -11.75 -50.05
C PRO A 35 -45.97 -11.44 -50.56
N VAL A 36 -45.70 -11.82 -51.81
CA VAL A 36 -44.44 -11.52 -52.48
C VAL A 36 -44.47 -10.09 -53.02
N PRO A 37 -43.51 -9.22 -52.67
CA PRO A 37 -43.39 -7.88 -53.25
C PRO A 37 -43.24 -7.91 -54.78
N GLU A 38 -43.65 -6.83 -55.45
CA GLU A 38 -43.40 -6.65 -56.89
C GLU A 38 -41.89 -6.74 -57.18
N GLY A 39 -41.50 -7.73 -57.99
CA GLY A 39 -40.09 -8.01 -58.32
C GLY A 39 -39.46 -9.18 -57.56
N GLY A 40 -40.21 -9.87 -56.68
CA GLY A 40 -39.74 -11.01 -55.89
C GLY A 40 -39.40 -10.64 -54.45
N GLY A 41 -39.65 -11.56 -53.52
CA GLY A 41 -39.45 -11.38 -52.08
C GLY A 41 -38.30 -12.21 -51.55
N ARG A 42 -37.77 -11.84 -50.37
CA ARG A 42 -36.79 -12.65 -49.64
C ARG A 42 -37.42 -13.26 -48.39
N ALA A 43 -37.28 -14.57 -48.25
CA ALA A 43 -37.74 -15.30 -47.08
C ALA A 43 -36.58 -15.97 -46.34
N LEU A 44 -36.70 -16.04 -45.01
CA LEU A 44 -35.83 -16.83 -44.13
C LEU A 44 -36.67 -17.95 -43.49
N ASP A 45 -36.33 -19.20 -43.75
CA ASP A 45 -36.95 -20.37 -43.10
C ASP A 45 -36.01 -20.90 -42.00
N VAL A 46 -36.38 -20.68 -40.74
CA VAL A 46 -35.55 -20.98 -39.56
C VAL A 46 -35.91 -22.36 -38.99
N GLY A 47 -34.93 -23.27 -39.01
CA GLY A 47 -35.14 -24.68 -38.70
C GLY A 47 -35.84 -25.40 -39.85
N CYS A 48 -35.33 -25.24 -41.06
CA CYS A 48 -36.00 -25.67 -42.29
C CYS A 48 -36.15 -27.20 -42.43
N GLY A 49 -35.44 -27.98 -41.61
CA GLY A 49 -35.51 -29.44 -41.61
C GLY A 49 -35.17 -30.03 -42.99
N THR A 50 -36.09 -30.86 -43.52
CA THR A 50 -35.94 -31.45 -44.87
C THR A 50 -36.42 -30.53 -46.00
N GLY A 51 -36.85 -29.30 -45.71
CA GLY A 51 -37.00 -28.24 -46.71
C GLY A 51 -38.37 -28.05 -47.36
N GLU A 52 -39.41 -28.75 -46.91
CA GLU A 52 -40.74 -28.68 -47.53
C GLU A 52 -41.34 -27.25 -47.52
N LEU A 53 -41.18 -26.51 -46.42
CA LEU A 53 -41.62 -25.12 -46.32
C LEU A 53 -40.80 -24.20 -47.22
N ALA A 54 -39.47 -24.33 -47.22
CA ALA A 54 -38.60 -23.54 -48.09
C ALA A 54 -38.98 -23.70 -49.58
N VAL A 55 -39.33 -24.92 -50.03
CA VAL A 55 -39.80 -25.17 -51.40
C VAL A 55 -41.16 -24.53 -51.65
N LEU A 56 -42.09 -24.58 -50.69
CA LEU A 56 -43.37 -23.88 -50.80
C LEU A 56 -43.17 -22.38 -50.96
N LEU A 57 -42.35 -21.76 -50.11
CA LEU A 57 -42.06 -20.32 -50.17
C LEU A 57 -41.40 -19.94 -51.50
N ALA A 58 -40.50 -20.77 -52.01
CA ALA A 58 -39.92 -20.57 -53.34
C ALA A 58 -40.98 -20.65 -54.46
N SER A 59 -41.91 -21.61 -54.39
CA SER A 59 -43.01 -21.73 -55.36
C SER A 59 -43.97 -20.55 -55.34
N LEU A 60 -44.08 -19.85 -54.19
CA LEU A 60 -44.86 -18.63 -54.06
C LEU A 60 -44.15 -17.41 -54.65
N GLY A 61 -42.85 -17.50 -54.95
CA GLY A 61 -42.05 -16.44 -55.58
C GLY A 61 -40.99 -15.81 -54.68
N HIS A 62 -40.69 -16.40 -53.52
CA HIS A 62 -39.60 -15.94 -52.65
C HIS A 62 -38.25 -16.55 -53.05
N THR A 63 -37.17 -15.79 -52.87
CA THR A 63 -35.82 -16.37 -52.73
C THR A 63 -35.60 -16.70 -51.26
N VAL A 64 -35.30 -17.95 -50.95
CA VAL A 64 -35.34 -18.47 -49.57
C VAL A 64 -33.95 -18.81 -49.06
N ASP A 65 -33.55 -18.19 -47.95
CA ASP A 65 -32.46 -18.69 -47.12
C ASP A 65 -33.08 -19.71 -46.13
N ALA A 66 -32.81 -20.99 -46.34
CA ALA A 66 -33.32 -22.09 -45.52
C ALA A 66 -32.22 -22.57 -44.59
N VAL A 67 -32.39 -22.32 -43.29
CA VAL A 67 -31.33 -22.56 -42.30
C VAL A 67 -31.69 -23.67 -41.33
N ASP A 68 -30.73 -24.56 -41.08
CA ASP A 68 -30.83 -25.59 -40.06
C ASP A 68 -29.41 -25.93 -39.57
N PHE A 69 -29.24 -26.27 -38.30
CA PHE A 69 -27.94 -26.70 -37.80
C PHE A 69 -27.70 -28.20 -38.00
N ALA A 70 -28.75 -28.99 -38.25
CA ALA A 70 -28.66 -30.43 -38.48
C ALA A 70 -28.19 -30.72 -39.92
N GLY A 71 -26.96 -31.23 -40.04
CA GLY A 71 -26.36 -31.58 -41.34
C GLY A 71 -27.11 -32.67 -42.09
N ASN A 72 -27.68 -33.66 -41.40
CA ASN A 72 -28.46 -34.74 -42.04
C ASN A 72 -29.79 -34.23 -42.61
N ALA A 73 -30.41 -33.23 -41.97
CA ALA A 73 -31.63 -32.60 -42.47
C ALA A 73 -31.36 -31.86 -43.79
N LEU A 74 -30.31 -31.02 -43.81
CA LEU A 74 -29.89 -30.29 -45.01
C LEU A 74 -29.38 -31.21 -46.12
N GLY A 75 -28.74 -32.33 -45.78
CA GLY A 75 -28.32 -33.35 -46.75
C GLY A 75 -29.53 -33.91 -47.51
N ARG A 76 -30.56 -34.32 -46.77
CA ARG A 76 -31.82 -34.80 -47.35
C ARG A 76 -32.57 -33.72 -48.12
N ALA A 77 -32.65 -32.51 -47.60
CA ALA A 77 -33.29 -31.38 -48.29
C ALA A 77 -32.67 -31.14 -49.67
N ARG A 78 -31.33 -31.20 -49.78
CA ARG A 78 -30.62 -31.04 -51.05
C ARG A 78 -30.87 -32.20 -52.02
N GLU A 79 -30.97 -33.42 -51.53
CA GLU A 79 -31.23 -34.61 -52.35
C GLU A 79 -32.68 -34.65 -52.85
N GLU A 80 -33.65 -34.49 -51.94
CA GLU A 80 -35.09 -34.55 -52.23
C GLU A 80 -35.55 -33.37 -53.11
N HIS A 81 -34.85 -32.23 -53.06
CA HIS A 81 -35.20 -31.00 -53.78
C HIS A 81 -34.12 -30.48 -54.74
N ALA A 82 -33.28 -31.36 -55.28
CA ALA A 82 -32.15 -31.00 -56.17
C ALA A 82 -32.54 -30.19 -57.43
N GLY A 83 -33.81 -30.23 -57.83
CA GLY A 83 -34.35 -29.49 -58.99
C GLY A 83 -35.08 -28.18 -58.65
N VAL A 84 -35.12 -27.75 -57.38
CA VAL A 84 -35.79 -26.51 -56.98
C VAL A 84 -34.78 -25.36 -57.01
N GLU A 85 -35.08 -24.34 -57.82
CA GLU A 85 -34.31 -23.09 -57.87
C GLU A 85 -34.79 -22.10 -56.80
N GLY A 86 -33.94 -21.14 -56.41
CA GLY A 86 -34.32 -20.08 -55.48
C GLY A 86 -34.22 -20.41 -53.99
N VAL A 87 -33.70 -21.58 -53.61
CA VAL A 87 -33.47 -21.96 -52.20
C VAL A 87 -31.98 -22.14 -51.90
N ARG A 88 -31.49 -21.46 -50.85
CA ARG A 88 -30.14 -21.59 -50.30
C ARG A 88 -30.20 -22.39 -49.00
N TRP A 89 -29.61 -23.59 -49.00
CA TRP A 89 -29.54 -24.47 -47.84
C TRP A 89 -28.29 -24.17 -46.99
N LEU A 90 -28.45 -23.48 -45.86
CA LEU A 90 -27.34 -22.97 -45.05
C LEU A 90 -27.22 -23.72 -43.70
N PRO A 91 -26.04 -24.29 -43.38
CA PRO A 91 -25.78 -24.84 -42.06
C PRO A 91 -25.55 -23.69 -41.07
N LEU A 92 -26.57 -23.35 -40.27
CA LEU A 92 -26.52 -22.22 -39.35
C LEU A 92 -27.35 -22.51 -38.08
N ASP A 93 -26.74 -22.37 -36.92
CA ASP A 93 -27.44 -22.30 -35.64
C ASP A 93 -27.90 -20.86 -35.37
N ILE A 94 -29.20 -20.59 -35.54
CA ILE A 94 -29.78 -19.24 -35.37
C ILE A 94 -29.59 -18.67 -33.96
N GLU A 95 -29.33 -19.50 -32.95
CA GLU A 95 -29.08 -19.03 -31.60
C GLU A 95 -27.61 -18.66 -31.37
N ARG A 96 -26.66 -19.27 -32.08
CA ARG A 96 -25.24 -19.23 -31.68
C ARG A 96 -24.29 -18.72 -32.74
N ASP A 97 -24.59 -18.99 -34.00
CA ASP A 97 -23.69 -18.68 -35.09
C ASP A 97 -23.83 -17.22 -35.54
N ASP A 98 -22.74 -16.70 -36.12
CA ASP A 98 -22.76 -15.37 -36.75
C ASP A 98 -23.74 -15.40 -37.93
N PRO A 99 -24.73 -14.48 -37.99
CA PRO A 99 -25.68 -14.44 -39.07
C PRO A 99 -25.13 -13.82 -40.37
N ALA A 100 -23.81 -13.60 -40.49
CA ALA A 100 -23.14 -13.17 -41.72
C ALA A 100 -23.50 -13.96 -43.00
N PRO A 101 -23.80 -15.29 -42.96
CA PRO A 101 -24.23 -16.03 -44.16
C PRO A 101 -25.63 -15.64 -44.69
N LEU A 102 -26.45 -15.02 -43.83
CA LEU A 102 -27.79 -14.54 -44.15
C LEU A 102 -27.72 -13.23 -44.93
N HIS A 103 -28.76 -12.93 -45.72
CA HIS A 103 -28.80 -11.67 -46.47
C HIS A 103 -28.71 -10.41 -45.57
N GLU A 104 -27.79 -9.51 -45.91
CA GLU A 104 -27.53 -8.25 -45.20
C GLU A 104 -28.67 -7.24 -45.34
N GLU A 105 -29.37 -7.25 -46.48
CA GLU A 105 -30.48 -6.33 -46.79
C GLU A 105 -31.81 -6.67 -46.07
N GLY A 106 -31.79 -7.67 -45.19
CA GLY A 106 -32.98 -8.15 -44.48
C GLY A 106 -33.96 -8.96 -45.33
N TYR A 107 -35.10 -9.31 -44.73
CA TYR A 107 -36.12 -10.22 -45.27
C TYR A 107 -37.50 -9.58 -45.30
N ASP A 108 -38.29 -9.94 -46.30
CA ASP A 108 -39.71 -9.59 -46.38
C ASP A 108 -40.55 -10.56 -45.53
N LEU A 109 -40.05 -11.78 -45.34
CA LEU A 109 -40.66 -12.82 -44.53
C LEU A 109 -39.60 -13.58 -43.71
N VAL A 110 -39.87 -13.78 -42.43
CA VAL A 110 -39.12 -14.73 -41.59
C VAL A 110 -40.10 -15.75 -41.04
N VAL A 111 -39.81 -17.05 -41.14
CA VAL A 111 -40.70 -18.11 -40.66
C VAL A 111 -39.97 -19.00 -39.66
N LEU A 112 -40.63 -19.25 -38.52
CA LEU A 112 -40.28 -20.30 -37.57
C LEU A 112 -41.42 -21.31 -37.52
N ARG A 113 -41.35 -22.35 -38.36
CA ARG A 113 -42.36 -23.40 -38.41
C ARG A 113 -41.95 -24.58 -37.54
N LEU A 114 -42.70 -24.82 -36.48
CA LEU A 114 -42.49 -25.86 -35.47
C LEU A 114 -41.12 -25.77 -34.75
N THR A 115 -40.34 -24.72 -35.01
CA THR A 115 -39.00 -24.50 -34.45
C THR A 115 -39.04 -23.77 -33.11
N TYR A 116 -39.99 -22.85 -32.92
CA TYR A 116 -40.01 -21.94 -31.76
C TYR A 116 -39.97 -22.65 -30.39
N PRO A 117 -40.70 -23.75 -30.14
CA PRO A 117 -40.63 -24.49 -28.87
C PRO A 117 -39.21 -24.98 -28.52
N PHE A 118 -38.37 -25.23 -29.54
CA PHE A 118 -37.04 -25.79 -29.39
C PHE A 118 -35.93 -24.75 -29.20
N LEU A 119 -36.23 -23.45 -29.36
CA LEU A 119 -35.29 -22.37 -29.08
C LEU A 119 -35.11 -22.19 -27.57
N LYS A 120 -33.87 -21.92 -27.14
CA LYS A 120 -33.55 -21.57 -25.74
C LYS A 120 -33.84 -20.11 -25.44
N ASP A 121 -33.36 -19.23 -26.31
CA ASP A 121 -33.41 -17.79 -26.15
C ASP A 121 -34.45 -17.18 -27.10
N ARG A 122 -35.69 -17.66 -26.93
CA ARG A 122 -36.85 -17.33 -27.77
C ARG A 122 -37.03 -15.83 -27.97
N GLY A 123 -36.89 -15.05 -26.89
CA GLY A 123 -37.00 -13.59 -26.91
C GLY A 123 -35.91 -12.94 -27.75
N ARG A 124 -34.63 -13.25 -27.49
CA ARG A 124 -33.51 -12.70 -28.29
C ARG A 124 -33.63 -13.07 -29.76
N VAL A 125 -33.97 -14.33 -30.06
CA VAL A 125 -34.09 -14.80 -31.44
C VAL A 125 -35.24 -14.08 -32.16
N VAL A 126 -36.43 -14.03 -31.58
CA VAL A 126 -37.57 -13.38 -32.25
C VAL A 126 -37.36 -11.87 -32.41
N HIS A 127 -36.81 -11.19 -31.40
CA HIS A 127 -36.51 -9.76 -31.54
C HIS A 127 -35.36 -9.50 -32.53
N GLY A 128 -34.29 -10.31 -32.49
CA GLY A 128 -33.18 -10.20 -33.44
C GLY A 128 -33.56 -10.54 -34.89
N LEU A 129 -34.47 -11.48 -35.09
CA LEU A 129 -35.09 -11.76 -36.39
C LEU A 129 -36.04 -10.64 -36.82
N GLY A 130 -36.75 -10.02 -35.86
CA GLY A 130 -37.57 -8.83 -36.10
C GLY A 130 -36.77 -7.64 -36.63
N GLU A 131 -35.56 -7.39 -36.11
CA GLU A 131 -34.62 -6.37 -36.61
C GLU A 131 -34.16 -6.63 -38.06
N ARG A 132 -34.26 -7.87 -38.52
CA ARG A 132 -33.91 -8.27 -39.90
C ARG A 132 -35.10 -8.18 -40.85
N LEU A 133 -36.30 -7.83 -40.37
CA LEU A 133 -37.43 -7.57 -41.25
C LEU A 133 -37.27 -6.23 -41.96
N ARG A 134 -37.51 -6.23 -43.26
CA ARG A 134 -37.70 -5.01 -44.04
C ARG A 134 -38.98 -4.29 -43.60
N GLU A 135 -39.08 -3.01 -43.93
CA GLU A 135 -40.30 -2.24 -43.68
C GLU A 135 -41.52 -2.94 -44.32
N GLY A 136 -42.56 -3.20 -43.53
CA GLY A 136 -43.76 -3.93 -43.96
C GLY A 136 -43.63 -5.47 -43.91
N GLY A 137 -42.44 -6.02 -43.65
CA GLY A 137 -42.20 -7.45 -43.53
C GLY A 137 -42.90 -8.10 -42.34
N ALA A 138 -42.98 -9.43 -42.36
CA ALA A 138 -43.60 -10.22 -41.29
C ALA A 138 -42.67 -11.32 -40.76
N LEU A 139 -42.76 -11.54 -39.45
CA LEU A 139 -42.28 -12.77 -38.83
C LEU A 139 -43.48 -13.67 -38.54
N ILE A 140 -43.45 -14.89 -39.05
CA ILE A 140 -44.51 -15.89 -38.87
C ILE A 140 -43.98 -17.01 -37.97
N VAL A 141 -44.69 -17.27 -36.88
CA VAL A 141 -44.46 -18.45 -36.04
C VAL A 141 -45.62 -19.40 -36.20
N VAL A 142 -45.33 -20.63 -36.62
CA VAL A 142 -46.31 -21.70 -36.68
C VAL A 142 -45.95 -22.73 -35.62
N THR A 143 -46.80 -22.95 -34.63
CA THR A 143 -46.43 -23.78 -33.48
C THR A 143 -47.62 -24.52 -32.87
N PRO A 144 -47.42 -25.72 -32.28
CA PRO A 144 -48.48 -26.40 -31.55
C PRO A 144 -48.89 -25.58 -30.33
N VAL A 145 -50.16 -25.68 -29.96
CA VAL A 145 -50.70 -25.08 -28.72
C VAL A 145 -51.17 -26.16 -27.76
N VAL A 146 -51.06 -25.89 -26.46
CA VAL A 146 -51.37 -26.85 -25.40
C VAL A 146 -52.82 -27.35 -25.50
N GLU A 147 -53.76 -26.50 -25.94
CA GLU A 147 -55.17 -26.83 -26.12
C GLU A 147 -55.41 -28.01 -27.07
N HIS A 148 -54.63 -28.10 -28.16
CA HIS A 148 -54.81 -29.10 -29.21
C HIS A 148 -53.72 -30.18 -29.20
N THR A 149 -52.86 -30.19 -28.17
CA THR A 149 -51.72 -31.12 -28.06
C THR A 149 -51.92 -32.12 -26.91
N PRO A 150 -51.82 -33.45 -27.15
CA PRO A 150 -51.88 -34.47 -26.11
C PRO A 150 -50.86 -34.24 -24.99
N GLU A 151 -51.19 -34.67 -23.77
CA GLU A 151 -50.39 -34.38 -22.57
C GLU A 151 -48.93 -34.83 -22.71
N GLU A 152 -48.68 -36.01 -23.28
CA GLU A 152 -47.34 -36.54 -23.53
C GLU A 152 -46.48 -35.69 -24.48
N ARG A 153 -47.10 -34.78 -25.24
CA ARG A 153 -46.44 -33.91 -26.23
C ARG A 153 -46.54 -32.42 -25.92
N ARG A 154 -47.09 -32.03 -24.78
CA ARG A 154 -47.15 -30.60 -24.38
C ARG A 154 -45.78 -29.95 -24.25
N GLY A 155 -44.71 -30.74 -24.10
CA GLY A 155 -43.32 -30.26 -24.16
C GLY A 155 -42.88 -29.67 -25.49
N ILE A 156 -43.72 -29.64 -26.53
CA ILE A 156 -43.46 -28.96 -27.81
C ILE A 156 -44.60 -28.01 -28.21
N ALA A 157 -45.45 -27.64 -27.27
CA ALA A 157 -46.61 -26.78 -27.49
C ALA A 157 -46.55 -25.56 -26.58
N LEU A 158 -47.06 -24.43 -27.06
CA LEU A 158 -47.12 -23.19 -26.29
C LEU A 158 -48.44 -23.08 -25.55
N ASP A 159 -48.39 -22.55 -24.34
CA ASP A 159 -49.59 -22.03 -23.67
C ASP A 159 -49.87 -20.56 -24.04
N GLU A 160 -50.97 -20.03 -23.51
CA GLU A 160 -51.42 -18.66 -23.78
C GLU A 160 -50.46 -17.59 -23.20
N GLU A 161 -49.73 -17.89 -22.13
CA GLU A 161 -48.76 -16.96 -21.55
C GLU A 161 -47.52 -16.87 -22.45
N GLU A 162 -47.03 -18.00 -22.95
CA GLU A 162 -45.92 -18.07 -23.90
C GLU A 162 -46.27 -17.39 -25.24
N ILE A 163 -47.51 -17.52 -25.72
CA ILE A 163 -48.00 -16.78 -26.89
C ILE A 163 -48.07 -15.27 -26.60
N ALA A 164 -48.56 -14.87 -25.42
CA ALA A 164 -48.60 -13.46 -25.04
C ALA A 164 -47.21 -12.82 -24.97
N VAL A 165 -46.21 -13.56 -24.47
CA VAL A 165 -44.80 -13.12 -24.45
C VAL A 165 -44.25 -13.00 -25.88
N LEU A 166 -44.52 -13.97 -26.76
CA LEU A 166 -44.11 -13.93 -28.16
C LEU A 166 -44.73 -12.74 -28.92
N ALA A 167 -46.00 -12.44 -28.63
CA ALA A 167 -46.74 -11.32 -29.19
C ALA A 167 -46.28 -9.94 -28.62
N ALA A 168 -45.68 -9.93 -27.43
CA ALA A 168 -45.23 -8.70 -26.80
C ALA A 168 -44.11 -8.03 -27.61
N GLY A 169 -44.17 -6.70 -27.73
CA GLY A 169 -43.17 -5.94 -28.47
C GLY A 169 -43.38 -5.92 -29.98
N TRP A 170 -44.55 -6.30 -30.49
CA TRP A 170 -44.94 -6.11 -31.90
C TRP A 170 -46.10 -5.13 -32.00
N ARG A 171 -46.09 -4.27 -33.03
CA ARG A 171 -47.17 -3.28 -33.28
C ARG A 171 -48.47 -3.94 -33.72
N MET A 172 -48.36 -5.04 -34.46
CA MET A 172 -49.48 -5.82 -34.94
C MET A 172 -49.18 -7.30 -34.74
N VAL A 173 -50.16 -8.00 -34.17
CA VAL A 173 -50.14 -9.44 -33.93
C VAL A 173 -51.48 -9.99 -34.40
N GLU A 174 -51.44 -10.95 -35.31
CA GLU A 174 -52.62 -11.68 -35.77
C GLU A 174 -52.42 -13.17 -35.46
N ARG A 175 -53.45 -13.82 -34.90
CA ARG A 175 -53.44 -15.24 -34.57
C ARG A 175 -54.53 -15.95 -35.35
N LEU A 176 -54.13 -16.98 -36.09
CA LEU A 176 -54.99 -17.81 -36.93
C LEU A 176 -54.81 -19.28 -36.57
N ASP A 177 -55.81 -20.11 -36.89
CA ASP A 177 -55.71 -21.57 -36.74
C ASP A 177 -55.28 -22.21 -38.06
N ALA A 178 -54.26 -23.07 -37.98
CA ALA A 178 -53.75 -23.88 -39.07
C ALA A 178 -53.81 -25.36 -38.71
N ASP A 179 -55.00 -25.96 -38.83
CA ASP A 179 -55.25 -27.37 -38.52
C ASP A 179 -54.79 -27.75 -37.09
N GLY A 180 -55.21 -26.95 -36.11
CA GLY A 180 -54.86 -27.10 -34.68
C GLY A 180 -53.48 -26.56 -34.27
N LEU A 181 -52.76 -25.89 -35.17
CA LEU A 181 -51.55 -25.11 -34.87
C LEU A 181 -51.89 -23.63 -34.77
N ALA A 182 -51.23 -22.90 -33.87
CA ALA A 182 -51.27 -21.45 -33.89
C ALA A 182 -50.37 -20.93 -35.02
N PHE A 183 -50.95 -20.11 -35.89
CA PHE A 183 -50.27 -19.36 -36.94
C PHE A 183 -50.25 -17.88 -36.52
N LEU A 184 -49.10 -17.40 -36.06
CA LEU A 184 -48.93 -16.05 -35.54
C LEU A 184 -48.21 -15.18 -36.56
N VAL A 185 -48.86 -14.11 -37.01
CA VAL A 185 -48.27 -13.11 -37.91
C VAL A 185 -47.90 -11.88 -37.09
N LEU A 186 -46.60 -11.59 -37.03
CA LEU A 186 -46.03 -10.52 -36.22
C LEU A 186 -45.43 -9.44 -37.14
N ARG A 187 -45.87 -8.18 -36.98
CA ARG A 187 -45.39 -7.04 -37.79
C ARG A 187 -45.02 -5.84 -36.94
N GLY A 188 -43.98 -5.13 -37.39
CA GLY A 188 -43.50 -3.89 -36.79
C GLY A 188 -42.93 -4.10 -35.39
N PRO A 189 -41.65 -4.53 -35.26
CA PRO A 189 -41.01 -4.66 -33.95
C PRO A 189 -41.01 -3.32 -33.20
N GLY A 190 -41.34 -3.37 -31.91
CA GLY A 190 -41.61 -2.24 -31.02
C GLY A 190 -40.62 -2.21 -29.84
N HIS A 191 -39.37 -1.85 -30.12
CA HIS A 191 -38.25 -1.80 -29.16
C HIS A 191 -38.18 -0.50 -28.32
N THR A 192 -39.04 0.50 -28.54
CA THR A 192 -38.92 1.83 -27.90
C THR A 192 -39.94 2.10 -26.78
N GLY A 193 -40.65 1.08 -26.29
CA GLY A 193 -41.79 1.23 -25.37
C GLY A 193 -41.53 0.93 -23.89
N THR A 194 -40.33 0.45 -23.53
CA THR A 194 -40.02 0.10 -22.13
C THR A 194 -40.00 1.34 -21.25
N ARG A 195 -40.87 1.40 -20.24
CA ARG A 195 -40.96 2.50 -19.28
C ARG A 195 -40.79 1.97 -17.87
N ALA A 196 -39.96 2.64 -17.06
CA ALA A 196 -39.96 2.45 -15.62
C ALA A 196 -41.29 2.98 -15.06
N VAL A 197 -42.04 2.12 -14.37
CA VAL A 197 -43.30 2.48 -13.72
C VAL A 197 -43.23 2.01 -12.27
N GLU A 198 -43.61 2.88 -11.35
CA GLU A 198 -43.67 2.53 -9.94
C GLU A 198 -44.91 1.70 -9.65
N LYS A 199 -44.74 0.59 -8.93
CA LYS A 199 -45.84 -0.31 -8.61
C LYS A 199 -46.81 0.31 -7.59
N SER A 200 -46.31 1.12 -6.67
CA SER A 200 -47.06 1.76 -5.57
C SER A 200 -46.22 2.85 -4.88
N PRO A 201 -46.81 3.75 -4.07
CA PRO A 201 -46.06 4.70 -3.24
C PRO A 201 -45.13 4.00 -2.23
N THR A 202 -43.94 4.57 -2.01
CA THR A 202 -42.94 4.05 -1.07
C THR A 202 -43.38 4.22 0.38
N THR A 203 -43.20 3.18 1.19
CA THR A 203 -43.34 3.20 2.66
C THR A 203 -41.96 3.32 3.33
N GLY A 204 -41.84 4.13 4.38
CA GLY A 204 -40.58 4.30 5.11
C GLY A 204 -40.27 3.10 6.00
N HIS A 205 -39.20 2.37 5.71
CA HIS A 205 -38.77 1.17 6.46
C HIS A 205 -37.42 1.32 7.18
N ALA A 206 -36.68 2.40 6.91
CA ALA A 206 -35.36 2.63 7.49
C ALA A 206 -35.14 4.12 7.78
N LEU A 207 -34.30 4.39 8.78
CA LEU A 207 -33.80 5.73 9.06
C LEU A 207 -32.49 5.95 8.30
N THR A 208 -32.42 7.02 7.53
CA THR A 208 -31.21 7.43 6.80
C THR A 208 -30.64 8.70 7.42
N GLY A 209 -29.34 8.69 7.71
CA GLY A 209 -28.65 9.85 8.28
C GLY A 209 -27.19 9.94 7.89
N ALA A 210 -26.58 11.07 8.20
CA ALA A 210 -25.17 11.35 7.93
C ALA A 210 -24.49 11.91 9.18
N LEU A 211 -23.26 11.46 9.44
CA LEU A 211 -22.41 11.97 10.53
C LEU A 211 -21.18 12.66 9.95
N ALA A 212 -20.95 13.90 10.36
CA ALA A 212 -19.81 14.71 9.98
C ALA A 212 -18.61 14.43 10.91
N VAL A 213 -17.54 13.86 10.37
CA VAL A 213 -16.26 13.70 11.06
C VAL A 213 -15.39 14.91 10.69
N VAL A 214 -15.16 15.81 11.65
CA VAL A 214 -14.42 17.07 11.47
C VAL A 214 -13.21 17.10 12.39
N THR A 215 -12.05 17.56 11.90
CA THR A 215 -10.87 17.80 12.76
C THR A 215 -10.37 19.22 12.66
N ASP A 216 -9.67 19.67 13.69
CA ASP A 216 -8.90 20.92 13.66
C ASP A 216 -7.48 20.72 13.10
N ASP A 217 -6.74 21.83 13.00
CA ASP A 217 -5.34 21.87 12.55
C ASP A 217 -4.38 21.06 13.43
N ALA A 218 -4.80 20.64 14.63
CA ALA A 218 -4.02 19.80 15.53
C ALA A 218 -4.35 18.29 15.38
N GLY A 219 -5.29 17.95 14.49
CA GLY A 219 -5.72 16.57 14.25
C GLY A 219 -6.71 16.03 15.28
N ARG A 220 -7.27 16.90 16.13
CA ARG A 220 -8.28 16.54 17.13
C ARG A 220 -9.66 16.50 16.49
N VAL A 221 -10.51 15.56 16.90
CA VAL A 221 -11.87 15.39 16.34
C VAL A 221 -12.91 16.18 17.13
N LEU A 222 -13.84 16.84 16.43
CA LEU A 222 -14.92 17.57 17.05
C LEU A 222 -15.99 16.61 17.59
N LEU A 223 -16.31 16.71 18.88
CA LEU A 223 -17.41 15.98 19.50
C LEU A 223 -18.26 16.91 20.38
N GLY A 224 -19.57 16.67 20.35
CA GLY A 224 -20.56 17.38 21.13
C GLY A 224 -20.96 16.56 22.34
N ARG A 225 -20.96 17.16 23.53
CA ARG A 225 -21.55 16.52 24.71
C ARG A 225 -23.06 16.74 24.67
N SER A 226 -23.81 15.67 24.43
CA SER A 226 -25.26 15.73 24.36
C SER A 226 -25.89 15.83 25.75
N ARG A 227 -27.12 16.37 25.83
CA ARG A 227 -27.90 16.47 27.08
C ARG A 227 -28.20 15.10 27.71
N ARG A 228 -28.01 14.02 26.95
CA ARG A 228 -28.13 12.64 27.42
C ARG A 228 -26.83 12.08 28.04
N GLY A 229 -25.77 12.89 28.10
CA GLY A 229 -24.52 12.55 28.77
C GLY A 229 -23.51 11.78 27.91
N MET A 230 -23.73 11.72 26.58
CA MET A 230 -22.85 11.02 25.64
C MET A 230 -22.08 12.03 24.77
N LEU A 231 -20.99 11.58 24.17
CA LEU A 231 -20.30 12.28 23.09
C LEU A 231 -20.86 11.85 21.74
N GLU A 232 -21.15 12.82 20.87
CA GLU A 232 -21.74 12.59 19.54
C GLU A 232 -20.99 13.42 18.49
N LEU A 233 -20.99 12.95 17.24
CA LEU A 233 -20.55 13.74 16.09
C LEU A 233 -21.70 14.66 15.64
N PRO A 234 -21.39 15.79 14.97
CA PRO A 234 -22.43 16.54 14.30
C PRO A 234 -23.12 15.67 13.25
N GLY A 235 -24.45 15.69 13.20
CA GLY A 235 -25.17 14.91 12.19
C GLY A 235 -26.62 14.60 12.49
N GLY A 236 -27.34 14.23 11.43
CA GLY A 236 -28.78 14.07 11.49
C GLY A 236 -29.35 13.31 10.30
N LYS A 237 -30.68 13.40 10.14
CA LYS A 237 -31.42 12.64 9.14
C LYS A 237 -31.36 13.34 7.79
N THR A 238 -31.38 12.56 6.72
CA THR A 238 -31.57 13.11 5.37
C THR A 238 -33.02 13.56 5.17
N THR A 239 -33.21 14.63 4.41
CA THR A 239 -34.50 15.25 4.10
C THR A 239 -34.70 15.35 2.59
N GLY A 240 -35.84 14.85 2.09
CA GLY A 240 -36.14 14.87 0.66
C GLY A 240 -35.12 14.10 -0.19
N ALA A 241 -34.66 14.71 -1.29
CA ALA A 241 -33.72 14.12 -2.25
C ALA A 241 -32.26 14.55 -2.01
N GLU A 242 -31.90 15.00 -0.79
CA GLU A 242 -30.53 15.44 -0.50
C GLU A 242 -29.53 14.27 -0.42
N GLY A 243 -28.29 14.53 -0.83
CA GLY A 243 -27.19 13.57 -0.68
C GLY A 243 -26.58 13.60 0.73
N PHE A 244 -25.88 12.53 1.12
CA PHE A 244 -25.27 12.41 2.45
C PHE A 244 -24.24 13.50 2.77
N ALA A 245 -23.43 13.93 1.80
CA ALA A 245 -22.46 15.01 1.98
C ALA A 245 -23.15 16.35 2.29
N ALA A 246 -24.23 16.67 1.56
CA ALA A 246 -25.02 17.87 1.80
C ALA A 246 -25.70 17.84 3.17
N ALA A 247 -26.26 16.68 3.56
CA ALA A 247 -26.84 16.50 4.89
C ALA A 247 -25.79 16.72 6.01
N ALA A 248 -24.60 16.12 5.90
CA ALA A 248 -23.54 16.29 6.90
C ALA A 248 -23.08 17.74 7.04
N VAL A 249 -22.92 18.47 5.93
CA VAL A 249 -22.54 19.90 5.94
C VAL A 249 -23.63 20.76 6.55
N ARG A 250 -24.91 20.49 6.23
CA ARG A 250 -26.06 21.19 6.80
C ARG A 250 -26.12 21.01 8.32
N GLU A 251 -26.07 19.77 8.79
CA GLU A 251 -26.12 19.42 10.22
C GLU A 251 -24.92 20.01 10.98
N LEU A 252 -23.72 19.96 10.39
CA LEU A 252 -22.53 20.61 10.97
C LEU A 252 -22.78 22.11 11.21
N ALA A 253 -23.34 22.82 10.24
CA ALA A 253 -23.65 24.24 10.36
C ALA A 253 -24.77 24.52 11.37
N GLU A 254 -25.83 23.73 11.34
CA GLU A 254 -27.00 23.87 12.21
C GLU A 254 -26.66 23.62 13.69
N GLU A 255 -25.81 22.63 14.00
CA GLU A 255 -25.52 22.23 15.37
C GLU A 255 -24.32 22.96 16.00
N THR A 256 -23.30 23.27 15.18
CA THR A 256 -21.99 23.78 15.65
C THR A 256 -21.69 25.21 15.20
N GLY A 257 -22.35 25.68 14.15
CA GLY A 257 -22.02 26.95 13.48
C GLY A 257 -20.75 26.92 12.62
N LEU A 258 -20.13 25.76 12.42
CA LEU A 258 -19.03 25.59 11.47
C LEU A 258 -19.57 25.49 10.04
N VAL A 259 -18.87 26.12 9.09
CA VAL A 259 -19.27 26.17 7.68
C VAL A 259 -18.27 25.40 6.84
N ALA A 260 -18.76 24.52 5.97
CA ALA A 260 -17.97 23.76 5.00
C ALA A 260 -18.71 23.73 3.65
N GLU A 261 -17.99 23.49 2.55
CA GLU A 261 -18.60 23.29 1.24
C GLU A 261 -18.91 21.80 1.01
N PRO A 262 -20.02 21.43 0.36
CA PRO A 262 -20.31 20.02 0.03
C PRO A 262 -19.22 19.33 -0.80
N ALA A 263 -18.41 20.09 -1.55
CA ALA A 263 -17.26 19.56 -2.29
C ALA A 263 -16.12 19.08 -1.38
N ASP A 264 -16.02 19.60 -0.15
CA ASP A 264 -15.00 19.25 0.85
C ASP A 264 -15.50 18.15 1.81
N ALA A 265 -16.70 17.61 1.56
CA ALA A 265 -17.37 16.59 2.36
C ALA A 265 -17.45 15.25 1.59
N HIS A 266 -16.72 14.25 2.08
CA HIS A 266 -16.55 12.97 1.39
C HIS A 266 -17.19 11.82 2.16
N VAL A 267 -18.07 11.05 1.50
CA VAL A 267 -18.68 9.85 2.10
C VAL A 267 -17.64 8.72 2.11
N VAL A 268 -17.24 8.29 3.30
CA VAL A 268 -16.23 7.24 3.51
C VAL A 268 -16.86 5.84 3.40
N THR A 269 -17.99 5.65 4.07
CA THR A 269 -18.73 4.38 4.08
C THR A 269 -20.18 4.64 4.47
N VAL A 270 -21.07 3.68 4.15
CA VAL A 270 -22.43 3.62 4.70
C VAL A 270 -22.52 2.44 5.64
N LEU A 271 -22.80 2.74 6.91
CA LEU A 271 -22.97 1.75 7.96
C LEU A 271 -24.45 1.37 8.08
N VAL A 272 -24.72 0.09 8.29
CA VAL A 272 -26.04 -0.46 8.53
C VAL A 272 -26.06 -1.18 9.86
N ASP A 273 -26.91 -0.69 10.76
CA ASP A 273 -27.20 -1.30 12.05
C ASP A 273 -28.70 -1.36 12.36
N ASP A 274 -29.03 -2.00 13.46
CA ASP A 274 -30.39 -2.03 14.02
C ASP A 274 -30.41 -1.26 15.33
N SER A 275 -31.40 -0.37 15.47
CA SER A 275 -31.65 0.34 16.72
C SER A 275 -33.10 0.15 17.12
N HIS A 276 -33.35 -0.77 18.05
CA HIS A 276 -34.68 -1.10 18.58
C HIS A 276 -35.67 -1.57 17.50
N GLY A 277 -35.22 -2.40 16.56
CA GLY A 277 -36.05 -2.95 15.49
C GLY A 277 -36.29 -1.99 14.32
N VAL A 278 -35.55 -0.87 14.28
CA VAL A 278 -35.55 0.07 13.15
C VAL A 278 -34.18 -0.03 12.46
N PRO A 279 -34.12 -0.51 11.21
CA PRO A 279 -32.92 -0.45 10.40
C PRO A 279 -32.47 1.00 10.25
N ARG A 280 -31.19 1.26 10.52
CA ARG A 280 -30.58 2.57 10.35
C ARG A 280 -29.41 2.46 9.37
N LEU A 281 -29.40 3.37 8.42
CA LEU A 281 -28.32 3.59 7.46
C LEU A 281 -27.65 4.91 7.82
N THR A 282 -26.38 4.86 8.19
CA THR A 282 -25.59 6.03 8.58
C THR A 282 -24.40 6.19 7.65
N ALA A 283 -24.42 7.24 6.85
CA ALA A 283 -23.27 7.64 6.06
C ALA A 283 -22.23 8.33 6.94
N VAL A 284 -20.99 7.88 6.86
CA VAL A 284 -19.85 8.50 7.53
C VAL A 284 -19.23 9.50 6.56
N VAL A 285 -19.27 10.79 6.89
CA VAL A 285 -18.82 11.86 6.01
C VAL A 285 -17.63 12.57 6.61
N ARG A 286 -16.49 12.54 5.93
CA ARG A 286 -15.28 13.24 6.32
C ARG A 286 -15.27 14.64 5.72
N ILE A 287 -15.08 15.66 6.56
CA ILE A 287 -15.00 17.06 6.12
C ILE A 287 -13.59 17.59 6.36
N ASN A 288 -12.90 17.98 5.29
CA ASN A 288 -11.47 18.31 5.31
C ASN A 288 -11.18 19.82 5.35
N ALA A 289 -12.14 20.65 4.96
CA ALA A 289 -12.02 22.10 5.02
C ALA A 289 -13.28 22.71 5.62
N TRP A 290 -13.12 23.63 6.56
CA TRP A 290 -14.21 24.32 7.24
C TRP A 290 -13.72 25.65 7.83
N THR A 291 -14.66 26.52 8.18
CA THR A 291 -14.38 27.82 8.84
C THR A 291 -15.36 28.06 9.98
N GLY A 292 -15.00 28.97 10.90
CA GLY A 292 -15.82 29.37 12.04
C GLY A 292 -15.25 28.95 13.39
N THR A 293 -16.02 29.15 14.45
CA THR A 293 -15.69 28.70 15.82
C THR A 293 -16.83 27.85 16.34
N PRO A 294 -16.57 26.62 16.85
CA PRO A 294 -17.64 25.77 17.37
C PRO A 294 -18.40 26.48 18.50
N ALA A 295 -19.71 26.57 18.35
CA ALA A 295 -20.62 27.12 19.34
C ALA A 295 -21.87 26.24 19.40
N VAL A 296 -22.46 26.11 20.58
CA VAL A 296 -23.72 25.38 20.73
C VAL A 296 -24.83 26.20 20.07
N ARG A 297 -25.31 25.76 18.91
CA ARG A 297 -26.45 26.37 18.21
C ARG A 297 -27.77 25.72 18.60
N GLU A 298 -27.72 24.45 18.98
CA GLU A 298 -28.86 23.68 19.46
C GLU A 298 -28.74 23.36 20.95
N GLU A 299 -28.99 24.35 21.80
CA GLU A 299 -28.83 24.23 23.27
C GLU A 299 -29.70 23.14 23.91
N LYS A 300 -30.76 22.71 23.21
CA LYS A 300 -31.66 21.63 23.63
C LYS A 300 -31.04 20.24 23.44
N LEU A 301 -30.11 20.08 22.49
CA LEU A 301 -29.48 18.79 22.18
C LEU A 301 -28.09 18.70 22.79
N PHE A 302 -27.31 19.78 22.75
CA PHE A 302 -25.91 19.79 23.20
C PHE A 302 -25.67 20.78 24.33
N SER A 303 -24.75 20.44 25.22
CA SER A 303 -24.26 21.34 26.26
C SER A 303 -22.93 22.00 25.90
N ARG A 304 -22.11 21.37 25.04
CA ARG A 304 -20.80 21.86 24.65
C ARG A 304 -20.27 21.14 23.42
N TRP A 305 -19.49 21.83 22.61
CA TRP A 305 -18.65 21.28 21.53
C TRP A 305 -17.17 21.43 21.88
N GLU A 306 -16.39 20.37 21.72
CA GLU A 306 -14.95 20.36 21.99
C GLU A 306 -14.19 19.50 21.00
N PHE A 307 -12.93 19.85 20.77
CA PHE A 307 -12.01 19.01 20.00
C PHE A 307 -11.27 18.05 20.95
N PHE A 308 -11.34 16.75 20.64
CA PHE A 308 -10.75 15.67 21.41
C PHE A 308 -9.59 15.04 20.63
N ASP A 309 -8.48 14.77 21.33
CA ASP A 309 -7.43 13.92 20.81
C ASP A 309 -7.95 12.48 20.61
N LEU A 310 -7.68 11.88 19.44
CA LEU A 310 -8.18 10.55 19.09
C LEU A 310 -7.78 9.47 20.12
N HIS A 311 -6.53 9.50 20.58
CA HIS A 311 -6.02 8.56 21.59
C HIS A 311 -6.66 8.73 22.99
N ALA A 312 -7.21 9.90 23.29
CA ALA A 312 -7.89 10.18 24.55
C ALA A 312 -9.38 9.77 24.53
N LEU A 313 -9.93 9.39 23.38
CA LEU A 313 -11.34 9.01 23.25
C LEU A 313 -11.71 7.77 24.04
N SER A 314 -10.76 6.83 24.20
CA SER A 314 -10.92 5.66 25.07
C SER A 314 -11.21 6.03 26.55
N CYS A 315 -10.87 7.26 26.95
CA CYS A 315 -11.04 7.81 28.29
C CYS A 315 -12.07 8.95 28.37
N ALA A 316 -12.73 9.34 27.26
CA ALA A 316 -13.55 10.55 27.19
C ALA A 316 -15.00 10.40 27.72
N GLY A 317 -15.39 9.17 28.07
CA GLY A 317 -16.72 8.79 28.53
C GLY A 317 -17.56 8.09 27.46
N PRO A 318 -18.87 7.91 27.69
CA PRO A 318 -19.75 7.22 26.73
C PRO A 318 -19.83 7.96 25.39
N VAL A 319 -19.56 7.27 24.28
CA VAL A 319 -19.74 7.77 22.91
C VAL A 319 -20.99 7.13 22.33
N PHE A 320 -21.83 7.91 21.65
CA PHE A 320 -23.02 7.39 20.97
C PHE A 320 -22.60 6.37 19.89
N VAL A 321 -23.27 5.22 19.84
CA VAL A 321 -22.81 4.06 19.04
C VAL A 321 -22.56 4.40 17.56
N PRO A 322 -23.47 5.08 16.83
CA PRO A 322 -23.19 5.53 15.46
C PRO A 322 -21.98 6.44 15.34
N ALA A 323 -21.77 7.34 16.30
CA ALA A 323 -20.61 8.21 16.31
C ALA A 323 -19.32 7.40 16.55
N ALA A 324 -19.35 6.42 17.44
CA ALA A 324 -18.21 5.55 17.70
C ALA A 324 -17.87 4.65 16.50
N GLN A 325 -18.87 4.09 15.82
CA GLN A 325 -18.68 3.32 14.58
C GLN A 325 -18.20 4.20 13.42
N ALA A 326 -18.66 5.46 13.33
CA ALA A 326 -18.17 6.42 12.35
C ALA A 326 -16.69 6.79 12.60
N LEU A 327 -16.31 6.99 13.87
CA LEU A 327 -14.92 7.21 14.25
C LEU A 327 -14.05 5.99 13.93
N ASP A 328 -14.54 4.77 14.17
CA ASP A 328 -13.84 3.53 13.82
C ASP A 328 -13.72 3.33 12.30
N ALA A 329 -14.71 3.75 11.53
CA ALA A 329 -14.66 3.71 10.08
C ALA A 329 -13.61 4.67 9.48
N VAL A 330 -13.33 5.80 10.13
CA VAL A 330 -12.28 6.75 9.72
C VAL A 330 -10.93 6.39 10.34
N TRP A 331 -10.93 5.92 11.60
CA TRP A 331 -9.75 5.57 12.38
C TRP A 331 -9.99 4.25 13.13
N PRO A 332 -9.70 3.09 12.49
CA PRO A 332 -10.05 1.79 13.06
C PRO A 332 -9.26 1.44 14.32
N GLY A 333 -9.99 1.08 15.38
CA GLY A 333 -9.45 0.64 16.68
C GLY A 333 -9.38 1.73 17.74
N VAL A 334 -9.86 2.95 17.47
CA VAL A 334 -9.82 4.07 18.43
C VAL A 334 -10.79 3.88 19.60
N VAL A 335 -11.95 3.28 19.36
CA VAL A 335 -12.94 2.95 20.40
C VAL A 335 -12.99 1.43 20.55
N PRO A 336 -12.51 0.85 21.67
CA PRO A 336 -12.49 -0.60 21.84
C PRO A 336 -13.90 -1.17 22.08
N GLY A 337 -14.12 -2.41 21.65
CA GLY A 337 -15.32 -3.19 22.02
C GLY A 337 -16.62 -2.76 21.33
N LEU A 338 -16.54 -2.18 20.12
CA LEU A 338 -17.74 -1.79 19.37
C LEU A 338 -18.59 -3.00 18.93
N PRO A 339 -19.92 -2.85 18.90
CA PRO A 339 -20.80 -3.86 18.33
C PRO A 339 -20.55 -3.97 16.82
N SER A 340 -20.69 -5.19 16.30
CA SER A 340 -20.57 -5.46 14.86
C SER A 340 -21.56 -4.59 14.07
N VAL A 341 -21.06 -4.01 12.98
CA VAL A 341 -21.84 -3.20 12.04
C VAL A 341 -21.58 -3.68 10.62
N VAL A 342 -22.62 -3.69 9.79
CA VAL A 342 -22.44 -4.00 8.37
C VAL A 342 -21.98 -2.72 7.69
N SER A 343 -20.81 -2.75 7.08
CA SER A 343 -20.21 -1.60 6.39
C SER A 343 -20.28 -1.82 4.88
N TYR A 344 -20.86 -0.86 4.16
CA TYR A 344 -20.84 -0.79 2.71
C TYR A 344 -19.85 0.29 2.30
N PRO A 345 -18.58 -0.07 2.03
CA PRO A 345 -17.60 0.89 1.59
C PRO A 345 -18.06 1.50 0.27
N VAL A 346 -18.01 2.83 0.19
CA VAL A 346 -18.32 3.51 -1.06
C VAL A 346 -17.07 3.46 -1.92
N VAL A 347 -17.08 2.63 -2.96
CA VAL A 347 -16.06 2.64 -4.01
C VAL A 347 -16.28 3.88 -4.88
N GLY A 348 -15.95 5.04 -4.32
CA GLY A 348 -15.47 6.13 -5.16
C GLY A 348 -14.08 5.76 -5.65
N GLU A 349 -13.59 6.41 -6.70
CA GLU A 349 -12.15 6.68 -6.74
C GLU A 349 -11.84 7.31 -5.37
N GLN A 350 -11.26 6.55 -4.43
CA GLN A 350 -10.51 7.21 -3.38
C GLN A 350 -9.46 7.96 -4.16
N PRO A 351 -9.52 9.29 -4.22
CA PRO A 351 -8.46 9.98 -4.91
C PRO A 351 -7.16 9.58 -4.19
N PRO A 352 -6.00 9.55 -4.87
CA PRO A 352 -4.77 9.83 -4.14
C PRO A 352 -5.07 11.08 -3.32
N VAL A 353 -5.13 10.93 -1.98
CA VAL A 353 -5.69 11.86 -0.98
C VAL A 353 -6.28 13.13 -1.65
N PRO A 354 -7.62 13.28 -1.82
CA PRO A 354 -8.26 14.26 -2.71
C PRO A 354 -7.46 15.56 -2.91
N GLY A 355 -7.09 15.85 -4.16
CA GLY A 355 -6.38 17.08 -4.52
C GLY A 355 -4.85 16.99 -4.62
N GLU A 356 -4.24 15.81 -4.76
CA GLU A 356 -2.81 15.73 -5.10
C GLU A 356 -2.52 16.26 -6.52
N PRO A 357 -1.61 17.24 -6.67
CA PRO A 357 -1.22 17.72 -7.99
C PRO A 357 -0.65 16.58 -8.85
N ALA A 358 -1.01 16.51 -10.14
CA ALA A 358 -0.47 15.51 -11.06
C ALA A 358 1.08 15.50 -11.10
N GLU A 359 1.68 16.67 -10.88
CA GLU A 359 3.13 16.82 -10.72
C GLU A 359 3.67 16.10 -9.47
N ALA A 360 2.97 16.16 -8.34
CA ALA A 360 3.36 15.46 -7.12
C ALA A 360 3.35 13.94 -7.33
N VAL A 361 2.35 13.42 -8.02
CA VAL A 361 2.28 12.00 -8.39
C VAL A 361 3.46 11.63 -9.30
N ARG A 362 3.68 12.38 -10.39
CA ARG A 362 4.79 12.13 -11.32
C ARG A 362 6.14 12.11 -10.59
N LEU A 363 6.38 13.08 -9.71
CA LEU A 363 7.63 13.18 -8.95
C LEU A 363 7.76 12.05 -7.91
N ARG A 364 6.68 11.62 -7.24
CA ARG A 364 6.68 10.45 -6.37
C ARG A 364 7.11 9.19 -7.10
N HIS A 365 6.54 8.95 -8.27
CA HIS A 365 6.90 7.79 -9.11
C HIS A 365 8.35 7.88 -9.61
N ALA A 366 8.85 9.08 -9.93
CA ALA A 366 10.25 9.27 -10.31
C ALA A 366 11.20 8.99 -9.13
N MET A 367 10.91 9.53 -7.94
CA MET A 367 11.64 9.26 -6.70
C MET A 367 11.67 7.76 -6.40
N ALA A 368 10.50 7.10 -6.43
CA ALA A 368 10.40 5.66 -6.24
C ALA A 368 11.22 4.90 -7.30
N GLY A 369 11.18 5.32 -8.57
CA GLY A 369 11.98 4.75 -9.64
C GLY A 369 13.49 4.83 -9.37
N THR A 370 13.99 5.97 -8.88
CA THR A 370 15.39 6.14 -8.49
C THR A 370 15.77 5.22 -7.33
N VAL A 371 14.94 5.18 -6.29
CA VAL A 371 15.19 4.33 -5.10
C VAL A 371 15.19 2.84 -5.47
N ILE A 372 14.26 2.43 -6.32
CA ILE A 372 14.16 1.04 -6.79
C ILE A 372 15.33 0.69 -7.71
N GLY A 373 15.68 1.58 -8.62
CA GLY A 373 16.80 1.40 -9.56
C GLY A 373 18.16 1.30 -8.88
N GLY A 374 18.33 1.94 -7.71
CA GLY A 374 19.53 1.80 -6.88
C GLY A 374 19.55 0.58 -5.96
N GLY A 375 18.52 -0.27 -5.98
CA GLY A 375 18.51 -1.54 -5.25
C GLY A 375 18.10 -1.47 -3.78
N TRP A 376 17.69 -0.29 -3.26
CA TRP A 376 17.33 -0.11 -1.84
C TRP A 376 15.91 -0.53 -1.48
N ALA A 377 15.11 -0.98 -2.46
CA ALA A 377 13.74 -1.46 -2.26
C ALA A 377 13.48 -2.76 -3.06
N PRO A 378 14.10 -3.90 -2.71
CA PRO A 378 13.93 -5.16 -3.41
C PRO A 378 12.51 -5.75 -3.33
N SER A 379 11.73 -5.49 -2.26
CA SER A 379 10.41 -6.08 -2.05
C SER A 379 9.27 -5.27 -2.68
N GLU A 380 8.21 -5.94 -3.16
CA GLU A 380 7.07 -5.23 -3.74
C GLU A 380 6.29 -4.40 -2.70
N ARG A 381 6.28 -4.82 -1.43
CA ARG A 381 5.60 -4.09 -0.36
C ARG A 381 6.20 -2.70 -0.13
N VAL A 382 7.52 -2.60 -0.11
CA VAL A 382 8.21 -1.31 0.05
C VAL A 382 8.12 -0.47 -1.23
N ARG A 383 8.20 -1.09 -2.41
CA ARG A 383 7.98 -0.41 -3.70
C ARG A 383 6.60 0.22 -3.78
N ASP A 384 5.58 -0.52 -3.39
CA ASP A 384 4.19 -0.05 -3.39
C ASP A 384 3.99 1.08 -2.37
N ALA A 385 4.57 0.97 -1.17
CA ALA A 385 4.57 2.04 -0.18
C ALA A 385 5.18 3.34 -0.74
N LEU A 386 6.35 3.26 -1.38
CA LEU A 386 7.01 4.43 -1.98
C LEU A 386 6.21 5.08 -3.11
N ARG A 387 5.45 4.28 -3.88
CA ARG A 387 4.59 4.77 -4.97
C ARG A 387 3.27 5.35 -4.47
N THR A 388 2.85 5.00 -3.26
CA THR A 388 1.53 5.34 -2.72
C THR A 388 1.59 6.49 -1.71
N VAL A 389 2.48 6.42 -0.72
CA VAL A 389 2.47 7.37 0.41
C VAL A 389 2.96 8.75 -0.04
N PRO A 390 2.18 9.84 0.18
CA PRO A 390 2.50 11.16 -0.36
C PRO A 390 3.52 11.93 0.49
N ARG A 391 4.81 11.67 0.26
CA ARG A 391 5.94 12.31 0.96
C ARG A 391 5.82 13.84 1.09
N HIS A 392 5.36 14.53 0.05
CA HIS A 392 5.18 15.98 0.05
C HIS A 392 4.22 16.51 1.14
N ARG A 393 3.21 15.73 1.55
CA ARG A 393 2.26 16.12 2.60
C ARG A 393 2.90 16.13 4.00
N PHE A 394 4.00 15.39 4.17
CA PHE A 394 4.79 15.37 5.41
C PHE A 394 5.95 16.38 5.40
N ALA A 395 6.19 17.01 4.25
CA ALA A 395 7.21 18.05 4.04
C ALA A 395 6.67 19.24 3.23
N PRO A 396 5.57 19.89 3.63
CA PRO A 396 4.93 20.95 2.84
C PRO A 396 5.74 22.26 2.76
N GLU A 397 6.79 22.41 3.56
CA GLU A 397 7.64 23.62 3.61
C GLU A 397 8.61 23.72 2.45
N VAL A 398 8.78 22.63 1.69
CA VAL A 398 9.68 22.58 0.55
C VAL A 398 8.90 22.37 -0.75
N PRO A 399 9.41 22.90 -1.88
CA PRO A 399 8.86 22.59 -3.19
C PRO A 399 8.79 21.08 -3.46
N LEU A 400 7.82 20.65 -4.27
CA LEU A 400 7.63 19.23 -4.63
C LEU A 400 8.91 18.56 -5.15
N ALA A 401 9.70 19.28 -5.95
CA ALA A 401 10.97 18.77 -6.48
C ALA A 401 12.00 18.45 -5.38
N ILE A 402 11.99 19.18 -4.26
CA ILE A 402 12.86 18.90 -3.10
C ILE A 402 12.25 17.80 -2.23
N ALA A 403 10.92 17.79 -2.04
CA ALA A 403 10.25 16.74 -1.28
C ALA A 403 10.46 15.36 -1.90
N TYR A 404 10.47 15.28 -3.24
CA TYR A 404 10.63 14.05 -4.02
C TYR A 404 12.02 13.92 -4.66
N ASP A 405 13.04 14.55 -4.08
CA ASP A 405 14.42 14.27 -4.45
C ASP A 405 14.72 12.77 -4.19
N GLY A 406 15.00 12.02 -5.27
CA GLY A 406 15.31 10.60 -5.19
C GLY A 406 16.76 10.29 -4.81
N GLY A 407 17.58 11.32 -4.57
CA GLY A 407 18.97 11.19 -4.17
C GLY A 407 19.17 11.15 -2.66
N ASP A 408 20.38 11.48 -2.21
CA ASP A 408 20.79 11.42 -0.81
C ASP A 408 20.40 12.67 -0.01
N ARG A 409 19.19 13.20 -0.23
CA ARG A 409 18.73 14.45 0.38
C ARG A 409 17.69 14.22 1.46
N ALA A 410 18.04 14.53 2.71
CA ALA A 410 17.08 14.73 3.77
C ALA A 410 16.46 16.14 3.72
N VAL A 411 15.20 16.27 4.12
CA VAL A 411 14.51 17.56 4.26
C VAL A 411 14.54 17.98 5.73
N VAL A 412 15.39 18.95 6.06
CA VAL A 412 15.46 19.49 7.43
C VAL A 412 14.18 20.25 7.77
N THR A 413 13.50 19.81 8.82
CA THR A 413 12.22 20.38 9.28
C THR A 413 12.41 21.32 10.46
N ARG A 414 13.43 21.08 11.30
CA ARG A 414 13.71 21.91 12.47
C ARG A 414 15.20 22.04 12.76
N ARG A 415 15.59 23.22 13.24
CA ARG A 415 16.92 23.54 13.75
C ARG A 415 16.84 24.09 15.18
N ASP A 416 17.91 23.93 15.94
CA ASP A 416 18.05 24.57 17.25
C ASP A 416 18.48 26.04 17.14
N GLY A 417 18.67 26.71 18.28
CA GLY A 417 19.04 28.13 18.35
C GLY A 417 20.42 28.47 17.79
N VAL A 418 21.28 27.48 17.53
CA VAL A 418 22.61 27.65 16.93
C VAL A 418 22.67 27.14 15.48
N GLY A 419 21.52 26.73 14.92
CA GLY A 419 21.36 26.35 13.52
C GLY A 419 21.63 24.88 13.21
N VAL A 420 21.87 24.03 14.21
CA VAL A 420 22.06 22.57 14.03
C VAL A 420 20.72 21.91 13.73
N ALA A 421 20.70 20.99 12.78
CA ALA A 421 19.48 20.24 12.44
C ALA A 421 19.11 19.27 13.56
N ILE A 422 17.89 19.36 14.07
CA ILE A 422 17.37 18.52 15.16
C ILE A 422 16.17 17.67 14.74
N SER A 423 15.60 17.93 13.56
CA SER A 423 14.57 17.08 12.94
C SER A 423 14.66 17.18 11.42
N SER A 424 14.41 16.08 10.73
CA SER A 424 14.32 16.01 9.27
C SER A 424 13.42 14.87 8.82
N VAL A 425 12.87 14.99 7.61
CA VAL A 425 12.38 13.83 6.85
C VAL A 425 13.59 13.20 6.14
N SER A 426 13.96 12.00 6.56
CA SER A 426 15.13 11.26 6.06
C SER A 426 15.09 11.03 4.55
N ALA A 427 16.25 10.81 3.92
CA ALA A 427 16.33 10.50 2.50
C ALA A 427 15.52 9.24 2.16
N ALA A 428 14.83 9.24 1.01
CA ALA A 428 13.87 8.18 0.67
C ALA A 428 14.54 6.80 0.51
N TRP A 429 15.76 6.76 -0.03
CA TRP A 429 16.53 5.52 -0.18
C TRP A 429 16.84 4.86 1.16
N LEU A 430 17.20 5.66 2.17
CA LEU A 430 17.58 5.17 3.49
C LEU A 430 16.36 4.68 4.28
N GLN A 431 15.21 5.34 4.12
CA GLN A 431 13.96 4.85 4.70
C GLN A 431 13.55 3.52 4.07
N ALA A 432 13.67 3.38 2.75
CA ALA A 432 13.38 2.12 2.07
C ALA A 432 14.31 0.99 2.56
N ASP A 433 15.62 1.23 2.58
CA ASP A 433 16.62 0.27 3.07
C ASP A 433 16.38 -0.16 4.52
N MET A 434 16.04 0.78 5.40
CA MET A 434 15.71 0.47 6.80
C MET A 434 14.41 -0.33 6.94
N ILE A 435 13.38 -0.05 6.13
CA ILE A 435 12.11 -0.81 6.15
C ILE A 435 12.31 -2.22 5.57
N GLU A 436 13.13 -2.36 4.52
CA GLU A 436 13.53 -3.67 3.99
C GLU A 436 14.30 -4.46 5.04
N SER A 437 15.22 -3.83 5.75
CA SER A 437 15.96 -4.46 6.85
C SER A 437 15.04 -4.86 8.03
N LEU A 438 13.97 -4.10 8.28
CA LEU A 438 12.97 -4.39 9.31
C LEU A 438 12.15 -5.64 8.96
N CYS A 439 11.92 -5.93 7.67
CA CYS A 439 11.10 -7.07 7.19
C CYS A 439 9.71 -7.14 7.85
N PRO A 440 8.87 -6.09 7.80
CA PRO A 440 7.54 -6.14 8.39
C PRO A 440 6.65 -7.15 7.68
N GLU A 441 6.09 -8.09 8.46
CA GLU A 441 5.09 -9.04 7.97
C GLU A 441 3.69 -8.39 7.88
N PRO A 442 2.77 -8.92 7.05
CA PRO A 442 1.40 -8.44 7.00
C PRO A 442 0.71 -8.50 8.37
N GLY A 443 0.18 -7.36 8.81
CA GLY A 443 -0.47 -7.21 10.13
C GLY A 443 0.48 -6.85 11.27
N ALA A 444 1.78 -6.66 11.01
CA ALA A 444 2.76 -6.32 12.03
C ALA A 444 2.41 -5.01 12.76
N VAL A 445 2.66 -4.99 14.07
CA VAL A 445 2.62 -3.81 14.92
C VAL A 445 4.06 -3.38 15.22
N VAL A 446 4.44 -2.21 14.69
CA VAL A 446 5.82 -1.71 14.76
C VAL A 446 5.92 -0.50 15.68
N PHE A 447 6.99 -0.44 16.47
CA PHE A 447 7.37 0.78 17.20
C PHE A 447 8.32 1.63 16.36
N GLU A 448 8.08 2.93 16.32
CA GLU A 448 9.00 3.92 15.75
C GLU A 448 9.43 4.94 16.80
N ALA A 449 10.71 5.30 16.80
CA ALA A 449 11.26 6.40 17.59
C ALA A 449 11.84 7.49 16.67
N GLY A 450 11.39 8.73 16.86
CA GLY A 450 11.69 9.86 15.98
C GLY A 450 10.64 9.95 14.87
N SER A 451 9.78 10.96 14.94
CA SER A 451 8.57 11.01 14.12
C SER A 451 8.59 12.13 13.08
N GLY A 452 8.42 11.77 11.81
CA GLY A 452 8.04 12.72 10.75
C GLY A 452 6.67 12.42 10.12
N GLY A 453 5.98 11.39 10.61
CA GLY A 453 4.75 10.81 10.03
C GLY A 453 4.98 10.00 8.76
N TYR A 454 5.84 10.47 7.85
CA TYR A 454 6.06 9.81 6.56
C TYR A 454 6.61 8.39 6.71
N ASN A 455 7.64 8.20 7.57
CA ASN A 455 8.25 6.90 7.76
C ASN A 455 7.29 5.89 8.42
N ALA A 456 6.59 6.32 9.48
CA ALA A 456 5.52 5.54 10.09
C ALA A 456 4.44 5.10 9.08
N GLU A 457 4.02 5.97 8.16
CA GLU A 457 3.05 5.59 7.12
C GLU A 457 3.63 4.62 6.09
N LEU A 458 4.91 4.78 5.71
CA LEU A 458 5.58 3.79 4.86
C LEU A 458 5.64 2.41 5.54
N ILE A 459 6.00 2.35 6.82
CA ILE A 459 6.02 1.12 7.62
C ILE A 459 4.61 0.52 7.70
N ALA A 460 3.60 1.32 8.05
CA ALA A 460 2.21 0.87 8.15
C ALA A 460 1.69 0.31 6.83
N HIS A 461 2.06 0.93 5.70
CA HIS A 461 1.70 0.45 4.36
C HIS A 461 2.45 -0.84 4.00
N ALA A 462 3.75 -0.93 4.27
CA ALA A 462 4.55 -2.12 4.02
C ALA A 462 4.09 -3.33 4.85
N ALA A 463 3.58 -3.10 6.07
CA ALA A 463 2.93 -4.09 6.92
C ALA A 463 1.49 -4.45 6.48
N GLY A 464 1.00 -3.94 5.35
CA GLY A 464 -0.30 -4.27 4.77
C GLY A 464 -1.50 -3.66 5.51
N ALA A 465 -2.72 -4.02 5.10
CA ALA A 465 -3.96 -3.34 5.52
C ALA A 465 -4.21 -3.36 7.05
N ALA A 466 -3.75 -4.42 7.73
CA ALA A 466 -3.86 -4.56 9.18
C ALA A 466 -2.64 -4.02 9.94
N GLY A 467 -1.57 -3.62 9.25
CA GLY A 467 -0.37 -3.07 9.86
C GLY A 467 -0.67 -1.86 10.74
N ARG A 468 0.09 -1.70 11.83
CA ARG A 468 -0.04 -0.58 12.77
C ARG A 468 1.32 -0.08 13.19
N VAL A 469 1.42 1.21 13.46
CA VAL A 469 2.66 1.83 13.96
C VAL A 469 2.37 2.67 15.19
N VAL A 470 3.16 2.49 16.24
CA VAL A 470 3.22 3.39 17.39
C VAL A 470 4.51 4.19 17.26
N THR A 471 4.41 5.49 17.00
CA THR A 471 5.58 6.36 16.84
C THR A 471 5.70 7.33 18.02
N ALA A 472 6.90 7.54 18.53
CA ALA A 472 7.18 8.43 19.65
C ALA A 472 8.22 9.50 19.30
N ASP A 473 7.99 10.72 19.76
CA ASP A 473 8.96 11.82 19.66
C ASP A 473 8.94 12.67 20.94
N ILE A 474 10.12 13.13 21.35
CA ILE A 474 10.30 13.94 22.57
C ILE A 474 9.89 15.40 22.35
N ASP A 475 9.91 15.87 21.10
CA ASP A 475 9.66 17.26 20.77
C ASP A 475 8.17 17.51 20.50
N PRO A 476 7.46 18.28 21.35
CA PRO A 476 6.02 18.52 21.20
C PRO A 476 5.66 19.19 19.86
N TRP A 477 6.58 19.95 19.24
CA TRP A 477 6.34 20.53 17.92
C TRP A 477 6.31 19.46 16.84
N VAL A 478 7.24 18.51 16.90
CA VAL A 478 7.34 17.39 15.94
C VAL A 478 6.11 16.49 16.07
N VAL A 479 5.68 16.22 17.31
CA VAL A 479 4.46 15.46 17.61
C VAL A 479 3.23 16.15 17.02
N ARG A 480 3.01 17.45 17.32
CA ARG A 480 1.84 18.19 16.80
C ARG A 480 1.83 18.23 15.27
N ARG A 481 2.99 18.50 14.66
CA ARG A 481 3.18 18.46 13.21
C ARG A 481 2.80 17.10 12.63
N THR A 482 3.30 16.03 13.22
CA THR A 482 3.01 14.67 12.78
C THR A 482 1.53 14.37 12.88
N ARG A 483 0.90 14.65 14.03
CA ARG A 483 -0.54 14.41 14.22
C ARG A 483 -1.38 15.09 13.15
N ARG A 484 -1.11 16.37 12.88
CA ARG A 484 -1.77 17.13 11.80
C ARG A 484 -1.62 16.41 10.44
N PHE A 485 -0.41 16.06 10.03
CA PHE A 485 -0.21 15.46 8.71
C PHE A 485 -0.76 14.04 8.58
N LEU A 486 -0.75 13.27 9.65
CA LEU A 486 -1.42 11.96 9.66
C LEU A 486 -2.94 12.12 9.59
N THR A 487 -3.50 13.18 10.18
CA THR A 487 -4.92 13.50 10.03
C THR A 487 -5.26 13.95 8.60
N GLU A 488 -4.38 14.71 7.97
CA GLU A 488 -4.59 15.25 6.61
C GLU A 488 -4.32 14.23 5.49
N ALA A 489 -3.31 13.38 5.66
CA ALA A 489 -2.77 12.53 4.60
C ALA A 489 -2.41 11.09 5.03
N GLY A 490 -2.57 10.77 6.32
CA GLY A 490 -2.26 9.45 6.86
C GLY A 490 -3.40 8.44 6.67
N SER A 491 -3.08 7.17 6.91
CA SER A 491 -4.01 6.05 6.75
C SER A 491 -4.87 5.78 7.98
N GLY A 492 -4.65 6.53 9.08
CA GLY A 492 -5.27 6.29 10.37
C GLY A 492 -4.67 5.11 11.15
N ARG A 493 -3.60 4.49 10.65
CA ARG A 493 -2.94 3.30 11.25
C ARG A 493 -1.74 3.63 12.13
N VAL A 494 -1.39 4.91 12.23
CA VAL A 494 -0.26 5.42 13.01
C VAL A 494 -0.75 6.12 14.26
N THR A 495 -0.27 5.70 15.42
CA THR A 495 -0.51 6.34 16.73
C THR A 495 0.71 7.13 17.15
N VAL A 496 0.54 8.44 17.39
CA VAL A 496 1.64 9.34 17.78
C VAL A 496 1.65 9.60 19.28
N VAL A 497 2.78 9.29 19.92
CA VAL A 497 3.05 9.50 21.34
C VAL A 497 4.03 10.64 21.53
N GLU A 498 3.75 11.53 22.48
CA GLU A 498 4.71 12.52 22.96
C GLU A 498 5.45 11.93 24.15
N GLY A 499 6.78 11.83 24.05
CA GLY A 499 7.60 11.28 25.12
C GLY A 499 9.00 10.93 24.66
N ASP A 500 9.88 10.72 25.63
CA ASP A 500 11.22 10.24 25.37
C ASP A 500 11.17 8.79 24.87
N ALA A 501 11.46 8.59 23.59
CA ALA A 501 11.38 7.30 22.95
C ALA A 501 12.42 6.30 23.49
N ALA A 502 13.46 6.75 24.20
CA ALA A 502 14.37 5.86 24.94
C ALA A 502 13.63 5.01 26.00
N LEU A 503 12.48 5.46 26.49
CA LEU A 503 11.63 4.71 27.42
C LEU A 503 10.71 3.69 26.74
N GLY A 504 10.76 3.60 25.40
CA GLY A 504 9.86 2.79 24.60
C GLY A 504 8.45 3.37 24.52
N ALA A 505 7.50 2.58 24.04
CA ALA A 505 6.10 2.95 24.01
C ALA A 505 5.46 2.84 25.41
N PRO A 506 4.42 3.64 25.72
CA PRO A 506 3.59 3.47 26.90
C PRO A 506 3.04 2.05 27.00
N ALA A 507 3.04 1.46 28.20
CA ALA A 507 2.69 0.05 28.41
C ALA A 507 1.34 -0.39 27.84
N HIS A 508 0.34 0.51 27.81
CA HIS A 508 -0.99 0.23 27.24
C HIS A 508 -1.02 0.16 25.71
N LEU A 509 0.03 0.62 25.04
CA LEU A 509 0.20 0.58 23.58
C LEU A 509 1.13 -0.56 23.13
N VAL A 510 1.81 -1.24 24.07
CA VAL A 510 2.68 -2.38 23.75
C VAL A 510 1.80 -3.61 23.53
N PRO A 511 1.88 -4.28 22.36
CA PRO A 511 1.12 -5.50 22.12
C PRO A 511 1.49 -6.62 23.09
N ARG A 512 0.57 -7.55 23.29
CA ARG A 512 0.84 -8.76 24.08
C ARG A 512 1.90 -9.60 23.37
N GLY A 513 3.09 -9.68 23.95
CA GLY A 513 4.24 -10.37 23.35
C GLY A 513 5.30 -9.44 22.76
N GLY A 514 5.05 -8.12 22.74
CA GLY A 514 5.95 -7.12 22.19
C GLY A 514 5.58 -6.69 20.76
N PHE A 515 6.28 -5.69 20.25
CA PHE A 515 6.20 -5.24 18.86
C PHE A 515 6.88 -6.23 17.93
N ASP A 516 6.29 -6.46 16.76
CA ASP A 516 6.88 -7.34 15.73
C ASP A 516 8.18 -6.76 15.15
N GLY A 517 8.34 -5.43 15.24
CA GLY A 517 9.55 -4.72 14.88
C GLY A 517 9.66 -3.36 15.57
N SER A 518 10.88 -2.83 15.64
CA SER A 518 11.17 -1.50 16.17
C SER A 518 12.13 -0.77 15.22
N MET A 519 11.86 0.50 14.92
CA MET A 519 12.72 1.34 14.09
C MET A 519 13.02 2.67 14.78
N ILE A 520 14.30 2.99 14.93
CA ILE A 520 14.76 4.26 15.52
C ILE A 520 15.31 5.13 14.40
N THR A 521 14.91 6.38 14.31
CA THR A 521 15.23 7.28 13.19
C THR A 521 16.09 8.48 13.61
N TYR A 522 16.91 8.29 14.64
CA TYR A 522 17.95 9.21 15.07
C TYR A 522 19.22 8.45 15.50
N SER A 523 20.36 9.13 15.49
CA SER A 523 21.66 8.56 15.90
C SER A 523 21.69 8.31 17.40
N CYS A 524 21.94 7.06 17.76
CA CYS A 524 22.00 6.59 19.15
C CYS A 524 23.43 6.17 19.51
N TRP A 525 23.91 6.59 20.68
CA TRP A 525 25.19 6.08 21.20
C TRP A 525 25.05 4.66 21.75
N ASP A 526 23.91 4.28 22.31
CA ASP A 526 23.65 2.95 22.86
C ASP A 526 22.25 2.44 22.46
N VAL A 527 21.95 1.17 22.75
CA VAL A 527 20.63 0.57 22.55
C VAL A 527 19.87 0.58 23.87
N SER A 528 18.68 1.20 23.87
CA SER A 528 17.85 1.23 25.07
C SER A 528 17.38 -0.17 25.50
N PRO A 529 17.41 -0.49 26.81
CA PRO A 529 16.77 -1.70 27.33
C PRO A 529 15.29 -1.81 26.93
N ALA A 530 14.55 -0.69 26.92
CA ALA A 530 13.13 -0.67 26.62
C ALA A 530 12.84 -1.16 25.19
N TRP A 531 13.66 -0.80 24.21
CA TRP A 531 13.48 -1.25 22.82
C TRP A 531 13.67 -2.76 22.69
N ARG A 532 14.64 -3.33 23.41
CA ARG A 532 14.86 -4.78 23.44
C ARG A 532 13.73 -5.49 24.19
N GLU A 533 13.30 -4.96 25.32
CA GLU A 533 12.29 -5.58 26.18
C GLU A 533 10.89 -5.54 25.57
N GLN A 534 10.57 -4.48 24.81
CA GLN A 534 9.29 -4.33 24.13
C GLN A 534 9.25 -4.96 22.74
N LEU A 535 10.38 -5.43 22.20
CA LEU A 535 10.43 -6.16 20.92
C LEU A 535 9.97 -7.60 21.12
N ALA A 536 9.27 -8.18 20.16
CA ALA A 536 8.88 -9.59 20.17
C ALA A 536 10.10 -10.50 19.91
N GLU A 537 10.01 -11.77 20.34
CA GLU A 537 11.03 -12.78 19.99
C GLU A 537 11.08 -12.99 18.47
N GLY A 538 12.28 -13.03 17.88
CA GLY A 538 12.46 -13.06 16.43
C GLY A 538 12.14 -11.74 15.71
N GLY A 539 11.61 -10.74 16.42
CA GLY A 539 11.39 -9.39 15.90
C GLY A 539 12.70 -8.67 15.62
N ARG A 540 12.63 -7.64 14.78
CA ARG A 540 13.81 -6.86 14.37
C ARG A 540 13.83 -5.45 14.94
N LEU A 541 15.01 -5.02 15.40
CA LEU A 541 15.31 -3.64 15.78
C LEU A 541 16.25 -3.02 14.75
N VAL A 542 15.81 -1.98 14.06
CA VAL A 542 16.64 -1.23 13.10
C VAL A 542 16.94 0.15 13.65
N LEU A 543 18.22 0.47 13.88
CA LEU A 543 18.61 1.79 14.40
C LEU A 543 19.96 2.29 13.87
N PRO A 544 20.12 3.62 13.70
CA PRO A 544 21.42 4.26 13.55
C PRO A 544 22.21 4.22 14.85
N LEU A 545 23.20 3.33 14.92
CA LEU A 545 24.06 3.11 16.07
C LEU A 545 25.44 3.72 15.85
N GLU A 546 25.92 4.51 16.81
CA GLU A 546 27.25 5.09 16.80
C GLU A 546 28.29 4.09 17.37
N ILE A 547 29.33 3.81 16.60
CA ILE A 547 30.45 2.92 16.95
C ILE A 547 31.74 3.69 16.67
N GLY A 548 32.45 4.12 17.72
CA GLY A 548 33.68 4.91 17.58
C GLY A 548 33.52 6.24 16.86
N GLY A 549 32.36 6.90 17.04
CA GLY A 549 32.04 8.16 16.36
C GLY A 549 31.64 8.00 14.89
N TYR A 550 31.38 6.77 14.43
CA TYR A 550 30.85 6.45 13.11
C TYR A 550 29.44 5.87 13.23
N THR A 551 28.48 6.39 12.47
CA THR A 551 27.10 5.90 12.49
C THR A 551 26.86 4.83 11.42
N ARG A 552 26.22 3.74 11.81
CA ARG A 552 25.66 2.74 10.90
C ARG A 552 24.21 2.46 11.28
N ALA A 553 23.30 2.39 10.31
CA ALA A 553 22.01 1.76 10.57
C ALA A 553 22.27 0.26 10.70
N VAL A 554 21.99 -0.31 11.87
CA VAL A 554 22.18 -1.73 12.13
C VAL A 554 20.81 -2.37 12.34
N ALA A 555 20.55 -3.44 11.60
CA ALA A 555 19.37 -4.26 11.81
C ALA A 555 19.73 -5.43 12.72
N PHE A 556 19.13 -5.50 13.90
CA PHE A 556 19.27 -6.58 14.84
C PHE A 556 18.05 -7.47 14.83
N GLU A 557 18.24 -8.77 15.03
CA GLU A 557 17.18 -9.74 15.31
C GLU A 557 17.29 -10.21 16.76
N ARG A 558 16.14 -10.34 17.44
CA ARG A 558 16.11 -10.74 18.85
C ARG A 558 16.10 -12.25 19.03
N HIS A 559 17.05 -12.72 19.85
CA HIS A 559 17.17 -14.08 20.35
C HIS A 559 17.26 -14.06 21.89
N GLY A 560 16.11 -14.12 22.56
CA GLY A 560 15.99 -13.96 24.01
C GLY A 560 16.47 -12.58 24.48
N GLN A 561 17.62 -12.54 25.18
CA GLN A 561 18.24 -11.29 25.68
C GLN A 561 19.31 -10.72 24.73
N VAL A 562 19.66 -11.47 23.69
CA VAL A 562 20.72 -11.11 22.75
C VAL A 562 20.10 -10.53 21.48
N LEU A 563 20.73 -9.48 20.95
CA LEU A 563 20.41 -8.92 19.65
C LEU A 563 21.55 -9.28 18.67
N GLU A 564 21.23 -9.99 17.59
CA GLU A 564 22.20 -10.40 16.57
C GLU A 564 22.08 -9.52 15.32
N ALA A 565 23.16 -8.90 14.88
CA ALA A 565 23.15 -8.05 13.69
C ALA A 565 22.95 -8.87 12.40
N ARG A 566 22.11 -8.35 11.50
CA ARG A 566 21.76 -8.94 10.21
C ARG A 566 22.21 -8.10 9.02
N HIS A 567 22.33 -6.79 9.18
CA HIS A 567 22.66 -5.86 8.11
C HIS A 567 23.24 -4.55 8.66
N PHE A 568 24.16 -3.92 7.91
CA PHE A 568 24.71 -2.60 8.22
C PHE A 568 24.59 -1.67 7.01
N THR A 569 24.10 -0.45 7.25
CA THR A 569 24.01 0.60 6.23
C THR A 569 24.79 1.82 6.68
N TYR A 570 25.66 2.35 5.82
CA TYR A 570 26.30 3.65 6.08
C TYR A 570 25.26 4.76 6.06
N CYS A 571 25.16 5.55 7.13
CA CYS A 571 24.16 6.60 7.22
C CYS A 571 24.58 7.75 8.14
N GLY A 572 23.82 8.85 8.09
CA GLY A 572 23.88 9.95 9.02
C GLY A 572 22.48 10.37 9.45
N PHE A 573 22.29 10.65 10.73
CA PHE A 573 21.03 11.07 11.31
C PHE A 573 21.24 12.20 12.32
N VAL A 574 20.18 12.96 12.59
CA VAL A 574 20.12 13.87 13.75
C VAL A 574 20.39 13.09 15.04
N ARG A 575 20.93 13.76 16.07
CA ARG A 575 21.28 13.12 17.34
C ARG A 575 20.09 13.00 18.27
N ASP A 576 20.11 11.99 19.13
CA ASP A 576 19.21 11.89 20.27
C ASP A 576 19.30 13.14 21.18
N GLN A 577 18.18 13.50 21.78
CA GLN A 577 17.99 14.64 22.69
C GLN A 577 17.42 14.21 24.05
N GLY A 578 17.03 12.94 24.23
CA GLY A 578 16.41 12.40 25.43
C GLY A 578 17.40 12.01 26.54
N GLN A 579 16.95 11.16 27.45
CA GLN A 579 17.74 10.70 28.61
C GLN A 579 18.98 9.90 28.21
N GLN A 580 19.00 9.32 27.01
CA GLN A 580 20.15 8.61 26.45
C GLN A 580 21.09 9.52 25.65
N ALA A 581 20.75 10.81 25.50
CA ALA A 581 21.63 11.77 24.86
C ALA A 581 22.91 11.94 25.69
N ARG A 582 24.04 11.62 25.06
CA ARG A 582 25.36 11.67 25.69
C ARG A 582 26.20 12.78 25.09
N ALA A 583 26.74 13.64 25.96
CA ALA A 583 27.85 14.52 25.57
C ALA A 583 29.13 13.67 25.45
N ILE A 584 29.73 13.65 24.26
CA ILE A 584 30.98 12.93 24.03
C ILE A 584 32.08 13.63 24.85
N PRO A 585 32.74 12.94 25.80
CA PRO A 585 33.86 13.54 26.52
C PRO A 585 34.94 13.94 25.52
N SER A 586 35.49 15.13 25.70
CA SER A 586 36.48 15.67 24.79
C SER A 586 37.55 16.47 25.51
N ALA A 587 38.75 16.52 24.95
CA ALA A 587 39.84 17.37 25.40
C ALA A 587 40.28 18.30 24.27
N ALA A 588 40.33 19.60 24.56
CA ALA A 588 40.95 20.58 23.69
C ALA A 588 42.47 20.46 23.78
N LEU A 589 43.15 20.60 22.65
CA LEU A 589 44.61 20.67 22.55
C LEU A 589 44.98 21.88 21.71
N LEU A 590 46.17 22.45 21.96
CA LEU A 590 46.71 23.58 21.20
C LEU A 590 45.70 24.76 21.18
N ASP A 591 45.32 25.24 22.36
CA ASP A 591 44.37 26.36 22.54
C ASP A 591 43.01 26.17 21.82
N GLY A 592 42.58 24.91 21.67
CA GLY A 592 41.32 24.54 21.04
C GLY A 592 41.38 24.41 19.52
N GLU A 593 42.56 24.46 18.91
CA GLU A 593 42.71 24.19 17.48
C GLU A 593 42.45 22.71 17.14
N LEU A 594 42.75 21.81 18.08
CA LEU A 594 42.46 20.39 17.98
C LEU A 594 41.51 19.95 19.09
N THR A 595 40.72 18.91 18.82
CA THR A 595 39.89 18.26 19.83
C THR A 595 40.04 16.75 19.75
N LEU A 596 40.38 16.13 20.88
CA LEU A 596 40.29 14.69 21.07
C LEU A 596 38.90 14.35 21.58
N ARG A 597 38.22 13.41 20.92
CA ARG A 597 36.92 12.87 21.33
C ARG A 597 37.05 11.42 21.78
N PHE A 598 36.55 11.14 22.98
CA PHE A 598 36.62 9.84 23.63
C PHE A 598 35.32 9.05 23.39
N GLU A 599 35.23 8.46 22.20
CA GLU A 599 33.99 7.88 21.69
C GLU A 599 33.49 6.68 22.52
N HIS A 600 34.41 5.86 23.05
CA HIS A 600 34.08 4.62 23.77
C HIS A 600 33.90 4.78 25.29
N GLY A 601 34.09 5.97 25.86
CA GLY A 601 33.98 6.09 27.32
C GLY A 601 34.50 7.40 27.89
N THR A 602 35.06 7.32 29.10
CA THR A 602 35.54 8.49 29.84
C THR A 602 36.79 9.09 29.21
N ALA A 603 36.96 10.41 29.40
CA ALA A 603 38.17 11.09 28.95
C ALA A 603 39.43 10.49 29.62
N ALA A 604 40.43 10.17 28.81
CA ALA A 604 41.74 9.77 29.31
C ALA A 604 42.61 11.01 29.64
N PRO A 605 43.60 10.89 30.54
CA PRO A 605 44.53 11.98 30.82
C PRO A 605 45.26 12.44 29.56
N THR A 606 45.33 13.75 29.35
CA THR A 606 46.00 14.38 28.20
C THR A 606 47.30 15.09 28.56
N ALA A 607 47.79 14.91 29.80
CA ALA A 607 49.03 15.50 30.26
C ALA A 607 50.21 15.10 29.35
N GLY A 608 51.04 16.09 28.98
CA GLY A 608 52.20 15.90 28.09
C GLY A 608 51.86 15.80 26.59
N LEU A 609 50.60 15.67 26.19
CA LEU A 609 50.25 15.56 24.76
C LEU A 609 50.58 16.81 23.96
N GLU A 610 50.40 18.00 24.53
CA GLU A 610 50.74 19.21 23.79
C GLU A 610 52.25 19.39 23.61
N GLU A 611 53.06 18.95 24.57
CA GLU A 611 54.51 18.94 24.44
C GLU A 611 54.93 17.94 23.36
N ALA A 612 54.35 16.75 23.38
CA ALA A 612 54.57 15.73 22.36
C ALA A 612 54.20 16.22 20.95
N LEU A 613 53.06 16.91 20.79
CA LEU A 613 52.61 17.48 19.53
C LEU A 613 53.55 18.57 19.00
N ARG A 614 54.18 19.34 19.88
CA ARG A 614 55.20 20.34 19.49
C ARG A 614 56.58 19.72 19.23
N GLY A 615 56.75 18.44 19.59
CA GLY A 615 57.96 17.66 19.37
C GLY A 615 58.11 17.11 17.94
N PRO A 616 59.11 16.24 17.70
CA PRO A 616 59.33 15.64 16.40
C PRO A 616 58.17 14.72 16.00
N ARG A 617 57.69 14.88 14.76
CA ARG A 617 56.68 14.01 14.14
C ARG A 617 57.33 12.77 13.54
N HIS A 618 56.75 11.61 13.81
CA HIS A 618 57.09 10.34 13.16
C HIS A 618 56.03 9.98 12.11
N ASP A 619 56.46 9.77 10.87
CA ASP A 619 55.57 9.45 9.74
C ASP A 619 55.80 8.01 9.29
N LEU A 620 54.72 7.26 9.13
CA LEU A 620 54.75 5.87 8.68
C LEU A 620 53.74 5.63 7.57
N ALA A 621 54.24 5.35 6.38
CA ALA A 621 53.45 4.90 5.24
C ALA A 621 52.97 3.45 5.47
N THR A 622 51.69 3.18 5.25
CA THR A 622 51.13 1.84 5.49
C THR A 622 51.43 0.86 4.36
N GLY A 623 51.71 1.36 3.16
CA GLY A 623 51.81 0.59 1.91
C GLY A 623 50.45 0.28 1.28
N ILE A 624 49.33 0.75 1.85
CA ILE A 624 47.98 0.46 1.37
C ILE A 624 47.42 1.69 0.65
N THR A 625 47.09 1.51 -0.62
CA THR A 625 46.52 2.56 -1.47
C THR A 625 45.04 2.35 -1.77
N MET A 626 44.35 3.43 -2.14
CA MET A 626 42.97 3.45 -2.59
C MET A 626 42.80 4.41 -3.76
N GLY A 627 41.99 4.00 -4.74
CA GLY A 627 41.53 4.86 -5.82
C GLY A 627 40.38 5.78 -5.40
N ALA A 628 39.95 6.65 -6.31
CA ALA A 628 38.80 7.51 -6.07
C ALA A 628 37.53 6.68 -5.89
N ASN A 629 36.65 7.13 -4.98
CA ASN A 629 35.39 6.47 -4.64
C ASN A 629 35.50 5.08 -3.99
N ALA A 630 36.70 4.64 -3.58
CA ALA A 630 36.84 3.39 -2.83
C ALA A 630 36.15 3.50 -1.46
N TYR A 631 35.36 2.48 -1.09
CA TYR A 631 34.70 2.42 0.21
C TYR A 631 35.71 1.98 1.30
N PHE A 632 35.74 2.75 2.39
CA PHE A 632 36.62 2.48 3.54
C PHE A 632 35.85 2.53 4.88
N GLY A 633 34.52 2.46 4.83
CA GLY A 633 33.69 2.46 6.02
C GLY A 633 33.93 1.24 6.92
N SER A 634 34.42 0.12 6.36
CA SER A 634 34.82 -1.06 7.13
C SER A 634 36.13 -0.84 7.91
N LEU A 635 37.09 -0.06 7.37
CA LEU A 635 38.31 0.32 8.08
C LEU A 635 37.99 1.16 9.32
N GLN A 636 37.04 2.09 9.19
CA GLN A 636 36.58 2.94 10.29
C GLN A 636 36.09 2.10 11.48
N LEU A 637 35.17 1.16 11.22
CA LEU A 637 34.61 0.28 12.24
C LEU A 637 35.65 -0.70 12.79
N TYR A 638 36.49 -1.27 11.92
CA TYR A 638 37.55 -2.18 12.32
C TYR A 638 38.54 -1.49 13.26
N ALA A 639 39.00 -0.29 12.92
CA ALA A 639 39.89 0.50 13.77
C ALA A 639 39.22 0.86 15.10
N ALA A 640 37.97 1.35 15.08
CA ALA A 640 37.23 1.68 16.29
C ALA A 640 37.08 0.48 17.22
N THR A 641 36.79 -0.71 16.69
CA THR A 641 36.47 -1.88 17.53
C THR A 641 37.69 -2.70 17.95
N THR A 642 38.83 -2.59 17.26
CA THR A 642 40.02 -3.43 17.52
C THR A 642 41.21 -2.69 18.12
N LEU A 643 41.24 -1.36 18.07
CA LEU A 643 42.33 -0.58 18.64
C LEU A 643 42.06 -0.22 20.11
N PRO A 644 42.96 -0.61 21.04
CA PRO A 644 42.87 -0.13 22.41
C PRO A 644 43.17 1.37 22.47
N ALA A 645 42.50 2.09 23.37
CA ALA A 645 42.62 3.55 23.52
C ALA A 645 42.33 4.34 22.23
N PHE A 646 41.40 3.84 21.41
CA PHE A 646 40.88 4.53 20.24
C PHE A 646 40.20 5.86 20.62
N VAL A 647 40.51 6.91 19.86
CA VAL A 647 39.89 8.24 19.95
C VAL A 647 39.72 8.84 18.56
N ARG A 648 38.91 9.90 18.46
CA ARG A 648 38.79 10.69 17.23
C ARG A 648 39.50 12.03 17.42
N LEU A 649 40.41 12.36 16.52
CA LEU A 649 41.09 13.65 16.48
C LEU A 649 40.40 14.55 15.46
N HIS A 650 39.86 15.68 15.92
CA HIS A 650 39.24 16.70 15.08
C HIS A 650 40.15 17.93 14.96
N ALA A 651 40.26 18.49 13.76
CA ALA A 651 40.96 19.75 13.53
C ALA A 651 39.96 20.89 13.26
N HIS A 652 39.89 21.88 14.15
CA HIS A 652 39.06 23.08 13.97
C HIS A 652 39.71 24.12 13.07
N ARG A 653 41.04 24.06 12.92
CA ARG A 653 41.88 24.94 12.10
C ARG A 653 43.05 24.16 11.52
N ASP A 654 43.63 24.71 10.46
CA ASP A 654 44.91 24.21 9.93
C ASP A 654 46.03 24.66 10.87
N THR A 655 46.49 23.73 11.72
CA THR A 655 47.46 24.01 12.79
C THR A 655 48.91 24.05 12.31
N GLY A 656 49.20 23.44 11.16
CA GLY A 656 50.58 23.17 10.70
C GLY A 656 51.33 22.10 11.51
N VAL A 657 50.83 21.75 12.71
CA VAL A 657 51.35 20.70 13.59
C VAL A 657 50.89 19.31 13.12
N THR A 658 49.61 19.21 12.76
CA THR A 658 49.02 18.00 12.17
C THR A 658 48.84 18.17 10.67
N ALA A 659 48.83 17.06 9.92
CA ALA A 659 48.50 17.03 8.50
C ALA A 659 46.98 17.02 8.25
N LEU A 660 46.16 17.22 9.29
CA LEU A 660 44.71 17.26 9.18
C LEU A 660 44.26 18.63 8.72
N SER A 661 43.48 18.66 7.64
CA SER A 661 42.83 19.87 7.18
C SER A 661 41.70 20.30 8.12
N LYS A 662 41.42 21.59 8.17
CA LYS A 662 40.29 22.18 8.88
C LYS A 662 38.98 21.42 8.60
N GLY A 663 38.26 21.11 9.67
CA GLY A 663 36.96 20.43 9.65
C GLY A 663 37.03 18.93 9.40
N ARG A 664 38.23 18.33 9.36
CA ARG A 664 38.41 16.88 9.21
C ARG A 664 38.62 16.20 10.55
N ASP A 665 38.12 14.97 10.62
CA ASP A 665 38.40 14.05 11.71
C ASP A 665 39.29 12.89 11.24
N ALA A 666 40.15 12.39 12.12
CA ALA A 666 40.93 11.17 11.92
C ALA A 666 40.72 10.16 13.05
N PRO A 667 40.73 8.85 12.75
CA PRO A 667 40.89 7.83 13.77
C PRO A 667 42.31 7.93 14.36
N ALA A 668 42.39 7.85 15.68
CA ALA A 668 43.62 8.03 16.42
C ALA A 668 43.70 7.08 17.62
N VAL A 669 44.91 6.92 18.15
CA VAL A 669 45.20 6.08 19.30
C VAL A 669 46.08 6.85 20.28
N LEU A 670 45.67 6.84 21.54
CA LEU A 670 46.40 7.47 22.63
C LEU A 670 47.37 6.49 23.30
N GLY A 671 48.52 7.03 23.70
CA GLY A 671 49.43 6.45 24.68
C GLY A 671 49.70 7.45 25.80
N GLU A 672 50.66 7.14 26.66
CA GLU A 672 51.11 8.09 27.70
C GLU A 672 51.89 9.23 27.06
N ALA A 673 51.38 10.46 27.18
CA ALA A 673 51.93 11.65 26.53
C ALA A 673 52.30 11.43 25.05
N SER A 674 51.56 10.57 24.34
CA SER A 674 51.85 10.17 22.97
C SER A 674 50.55 9.99 22.18
N LEU A 675 50.56 10.30 20.89
CA LEU A 675 49.40 10.24 20.02
C LEU A 675 49.82 9.75 18.64
N ALA A 676 49.04 8.86 18.03
CA ALA A 676 49.15 8.53 16.61
C ALA A 676 47.77 8.64 15.95
N TYR A 677 47.70 9.18 14.74
CA TYR A 677 46.47 9.27 13.96
C TYR A 677 46.69 8.88 12.50
N LEU A 678 45.63 8.36 11.90
CA LEU A 678 45.63 7.91 10.51
C LEU A 678 45.05 8.98 9.60
N THR A 679 45.76 9.27 8.52
CA THR A 679 45.29 10.12 7.42
C THR A 679 45.63 9.48 6.08
N HIS A 680 45.30 10.13 4.98
CA HIS A 680 45.68 9.69 3.64
C HIS A 680 46.40 10.83 2.90
N VAL A 681 47.39 10.47 2.10
CA VAL A 681 48.16 11.40 1.27
C VAL A 681 47.99 10.97 -0.18
N GLN A 682 47.75 11.94 -1.07
CA GLN A 682 47.64 11.63 -2.49
C GLN A 682 49.02 11.23 -3.04
N THR A 683 49.14 10.01 -3.55
CA THR A 683 50.37 9.45 -4.13
C THR A 683 50.37 9.54 -5.65
N ARG A 684 49.19 9.54 -6.29
CA ARG A 684 49.03 9.73 -7.74
C ARG A 684 48.07 10.87 -8.04
N HIS A 685 48.51 11.80 -8.88
CA HIS A 685 47.73 12.94 -9.36
C HIS A 685 47.24 12.70 -10.80
N GLY A 686 46.05 13.21 -11.11
CA GLY A 686 45.45 13.15 -12.43
C GLY A 686 44.23 14.08 -12.53
N GLU A 687 43.77 14.37 -13.74
CA GLU A 687 42.59 15.21 -13.95
C GLU A 687 41.29 14.45 -13.64
N LEU A 688 41.23 13.18 -14.06
CA LEU A 688 40.08 12.30 -13.84
C LEU A 688 40.15 11.59 -12.47
N PRO A 689 39.02 11.27 -11.83
CA PRO A 689 39.00 10.55 -10.55
C PRO A 689 39.75 9.21 -10.58
N GLU A 690 39.62 8.43 -11.65
CA GLU A 690 40.27 7.12 -11.83
C GLU A 690 41.80 7.19 -11.90
N ASP A 691 42.37 8.36 -12.20
CA ASP A 691 43.82 8.58 -12.25
C ASP A 691 44.41 8.98 -10.88
N LYS A 692 43.57 9.20 -9.87
CA LYS A 692 43.97 9.63 -8.54
C LYS A 692 44.07 8.45 -7.59
N GLU A 693 45.14 8.43 -6.82
CA GLU A 693 45.40 7.40 -5.81
C GLU A 693 45.88 8.06 -4.52
N TRP A 694 45.43 7.52 -3.39
CA TRP A 694 45.82 7.95 -2.05
C TRP A 694 46.38 6.77 -1.26
N GLU A 695 47.46 7.01 -0.53
CA GLU A 695 48.03 6.07 0.42
C GLU A 695 47.63 6.43 1.85
N TRP A 696 47.28 5.43 2.66
CA TRP A 696 47.09 5.59 4.09
C TRP A 696 48.44 5.81 4.79
N VAL A 697 48.52 6.86 5.61
CA VAL A 697 49.73 7.27 6.34
C VAL A 697 49.38 7.52 7.81
N VAL A 698 50.24 7.07 8.71
CA VAL A 698 50.12 7.34 10.14
C VAL A 698 51.10 8.42 10.55
N HIS A 699 50.61 9.42 11.26
CA HIS A 699 51.43 10.45 11.90
C HIS A 699 51.40 10.26 13.41
N ALA A 700 52.57 10.26 14.06
CA ALA A 700 52.69 9.99 15.48
C ALA A 700 53.65 10.94 16.20
N PHE A 701 53.41 11.12 17.50
CA PHE A 701 54.06 12.09 18.37
C PHE A 701 54.31 11.48 19.75
N GLY A 702 55.33 12.00 20.45
CA GLY A 702 55.74 11.54 21.78
C GLY A 702 56.61 10.28 21.76
N GLU A 703 57.13 9.89 22.92
CA GLU A 703 58.09 8.77 23.04
C GLU A 703 57.50 7.43 22.57
N GLN A 704 56.20 7.20 22.78
CA GLN A 704 55.52 5.98 22.31
C GLN A 704 55.08 6.09 20.85
N GLY A 705 55.26 7.24 20.19
CA GLY A 705 54.80 7.55 18.84
C GLY A 705 55.12 6.47 17.80
N PRO A 706 56.40 6.05 17.63
CA PRO A 706 56.75 5.01 16.65
C PRO A 706 56.02 3.67 16.88
N ARG A 707 55.86 3.26 18.15
CA ARG A 707 55.12 2.03 18.49
C ARG A 707 53.62 2.17 18.19
N LEU A 708 53.03 3.33 18.48
CA LEU A 708 51.63 3.62 18.18
C LEU A 708 51.40 3.67 16.65
N ALA A 709 52.35 4.23 15.90
CA ALA A 709 52.30 4.29 14.45
C ALA A 709 52.27 2.90 13.82
N GLU A 710 53.19 2.01 14.22
CA GLU A 710 53.20 0.63 13.74
C GLU A 710 51.93 -0.12 14.11
N ARG A 711 51.36 0.12 15.30
CA ARG A 711 50.08 -0.50 15.69
C ARG A 711 48.94 -0.08 14.75
N LEU A 712 48.80 1.21 14.45
CA LEU A 712 47.79 1.70 13.51
C LEU A 712 48.04 1.19 12.09
N ALA A 713 49.29 1.21 11.62
CA ALA A 713 49.64 0.70 10.30
C ALA A 713 49.38 -0.80 10.17
N ALA A 714 49.68 -1.59 11.21
CA ALA A 714 49.34 -3.01 11.26
C ALA A 714 47.82 -3.25 11.21
N THR A 715 47.01 -2.39 11.86
CA THR A 715 45.55 -2.45 11.75
C THR A 715 45.08 -2.20 10.32
N VAL A 716 45.62 -1.19 9.62
CA VAL A 716 45.29 -0.92 8.21
C VAL A 716 45.67 -2.10 7.30
N ARG A 717 46.87 -2.66 7.48
CA ARG A 717 47.34 -3.83 6.73
C ARG A 717 46.52 -5.09 7.01
N ALA A 718 46.04 -5.27 8.24
CA ALA A 718 45.17 -6.38 8.61
C ALA A 718 43.77 -6.23 8.02
N TRP A 719 43.21 -5.01 8.02
CA TRP A 719 41.96 -4.69 7.35
C TRP A 719 42.05 -4.98 5.85
N ASP A 720 43.09 -4.49 5.19
CA ASP A 720 43.34 -4.75 3.78
C ASP A 720 43.35 -6.25 3.46
N ARG A 721 44.07 -7.03 4.27
CA ARG A 721 44.26 -8.46 4.04
C ARG A 721 43.01 -9.31 4.28
N HIS A 722 42.18 -8.95 5.25
CA HIS A 722 41.13 -9.84 5.77
C HIS A 722 39.71 -9.32 5.61
N ILE A 723 39.52 -8.02 5.35
CA ILE A 723 38.22 -7.35 5.41
C ILE A 723 37.91 -6.59 4.13
N ARG A 724 38.91 -5.87 3.58
CA ARG A 724 38.76 -5.14 2.33
C ARG A 724 38.44 -6.11 1.20
N ALA A 725 37.52 -5.70 0.33
CA ALA A 725 37.17 -6.39 -0.90
C ALA A 725 37.55 -5.49 -2.07
N GLU A 726 37.81 -6.09 -3.24
CA GLU A 726 38.12 -5.33 -4.47
C GLU A 726 36.89 -4.58 -5.00
N ASP A 727 35.70 -5.12 -4.75
CA ASP A 727 34.42 -4.50 -5.10
C ASP A 727 33.88 -3.73 -3.89
N ASN A 728 33.51 -2.46 -4.12
CA ASN A 728 33.01 -1.53 -3.10
C ASN A 728 31.73 -2.04 -2.40
N ASP A 729 31.01 -2.97 -3.02
CA ASP A 729 29.73 -3.48 -2.52
C ASP A 729 29.87 -4.84 -1.81
N ARG A 730 31.09 -5.41 -1.69
CA ARG A 730 31.31 -6.79 -1.21
C ARG A 730 32.20 -6.93 0.03
N HIS A 731 32.33 -5.88 0.81
CA HIS A 731 33.17 -5.90 2.02
C HIS A 731 32.64 -6.85 3.09
N ALA A 732 33.55 -7.49 3.84
CA ALA A 732 33.16 -8.36 4.94
C ALA A 732 32.74 -7.54 6.16
N GLU A 733 31.47 -7.66 6.56
CA GLU A 733 30.93 -7.08 7.79
C GLU A 733 31.29 -7.95 9.01
N PRO A 734 31.41 -7.37 10.21
CA PRO A 734 31.63 -8.15 11.42
C PRO A 734 30.37 -8.93 11.78
N VAL A 735 30.55 -10.12 12.35
CA VAL A 735 29.45 -10.71 13.15
C VAL A 735 29.37 -9.91 14.44
N LEU A 736 28.23 -9.27 14.66
CA LEU A 736 27.98 -8.42 15.83
C LEU A 736 26.82 -9.01 16.65
N THR A 737 27.07 -9.22 17.93
CA THR A 737 26.02 -9.51 18.92
C THR A 737 26.03 -8.46 20.01
N LEU A 738 24.86 -8.07 20.48
CA LEU A 738 24.67 -7.14 21.58
C LEU A 738 24.01 -7.85 22.76
N HIS A 739 24.62 -7.68 23.93
CA HIS A 739 24.22 -8.29 25.19
C HIS A 739 23.87 -7.22 26.22
N PRO A 740 23.04 -7.50 27.25
CA PRO A 740 22.83 -6.58 28.37
C PRO A 740 24.16 -6.20 29.06
N ALA A 741 24.30 -4.95 29.52
CA ALA A 741 25.50 -4.45 30.22
C ALA A 741 25.97 -5.34 31.38
N GLY A 742 25.04 -6.01 32.08
CA GLY A 742 25.35 -6.89 33.21
C GLY A 742 25.82 -8.31 32.83
N THR A 743 25.95 -8.64 31.55
CA THR A 743 26.35 -9.99 31.11
C THR A 743 27.81 -10.28 31.50
N PRO A 744 28.12 -11.35 32.25
CA PRO A 744 29.50 -11.71 32.61
C PRO A 744 30.39 -12.03 31.40
N ASP A 745 31.70 -11.79 31.52
CA ASP A 745 32.68 -12.05 30.46
C ASP A 745 32.66 -13.52 29.99
N GLU A 746 32.47 -14.49 30.89
CA GLU A 746 32.40 -15.91 30.54
C GLU A 746 31.19 -16.30 29.69
N LEU A 747 30.15 -15.47 29.64
CA LEU A 747 28.94 -15.71 28.83
C LEU A 747 28.98 -15.00 27.48
N LEU A 748 29.98 -14.13 27.24
CA LEU A 748 30.13 -13.46 25.96
C LEU A 748 30.77 -14.41 24.92
N PRO A 749 30.32 -14.33 23.65
CA PRO A 749 31.02 -15.02 22.58
C PRO A 749 32.43 -14.47 22.40
N ALA A 750 33.31 -15.24 21.77
CA ALA A 750 34.66 -14.77 21.45
C ALA A 750 34.61 -13.62 20.42
N GLY A 751 35.25 -12.50 20.76
CA GLY A 751 35.36 -11.32 19.89
C GLY A 751 35.96 -10.12 20.61
N ASP A 752 36.07 -9.00 19.91
CA ASP A 752 36.45 -7.71 20.47
C ASP A 752 35.20 -7.08 21.13
N VAL A 753 35.28 -6.79 22.43
CA VAL A 753 34.16 -6.29 23.24
C VAL A 753 34.22 -4.77 23.37
N LEU A 754 33.10 -4.11 23.07
CA LEU A 754 32.87 -2.69 23.30
C LEU A 754 31.74 -2.54 24.33
N ASP A 755 32.12 -2.13 25.54
CA ASP A 755 31.18 -1.86 26.62
C ASP A 755 30.56 -0.47 26.50
N LYS A 756 29.24 -0.40 26.66
CA LYS A 756 28.45 0.82 26.75
C LYS A 756 27.65 0.84 28.05
N GLU A 757 26.77 1.82 28.23
CA GLU A 757 26.04 2.02 29.49
C GLU A 757 24.99 0.93 29.73
N HIS A 758 24.25 0.56 28.69
CA HIS A 758 23.16 -0.40 28.75
C HIS A 758 23.46 -1.70 28.02
N SER A 759 24.51 -1.73 27.20
CA SER A 759 24.85 -2.88 26.38
C SER A 759 26.34 -3.19 26.30
N ARG A 760 26.65 -4.45 25.95
CA ARG A 760 27.99 -4.93 25.58
C ARG A 760 27.93 -5.43 24.14
N LEU A 761 28.67 -4.79 23.24
CA LEU A 761 28.74 -5.18 21.84
C LEU A 761 29.95 -6.09 21.64
N VAL A 762 29.75 -7.23 21.01
CA VAL A 762 30.84 -8.18 20.69
C VAL A 762 31.00 -8.28 19.19
N PHE A 763 32.15 -7.85 18.70
CA PHE A 763 32.51 -7.87 17.29
C PHE A 763 33.43 -9.05 16.99
N ARG A 764 33.07 -9.85 16.00
CA ARG A 764 33.93 -10.91 15.47
C ARG A 764 34.26 -10.62 14.01
N TRP A 765 35.48 -10.14 13.79
CA TRP A 765 36.01 -9.84 12.47
C TRP A 765 36.68 -11.06 11.81
N PRO A 766 36.58 -11.21 10.47
CA PRO A 766 37.35 -12.20 9.74
C PRO A 766 38.86 -12.08 10.01
N GLY A 767 39.55 -13.22 10.17
CA GLY A 767 40.99 -13.25 10.43
C GLY A 767 41.41 -12.93 11.88
N ARG A 768 40.47 -12.55 12.77
CA ARG A 768 40.73 -12.36 14.21
C ARG A 768 40.15 -13.52 15.02
N THR A 769 40.93 -14.59 15.17
CA THR A 769 40.59 -15.77 15.98
C THR A 769 41.43 -15.79 17.26
N GLY A 770 41.06 -15.00 18.28
CA GLY A 770 41.72 -15.06 19.59
C GLY A 770 41.13 -14.07 20.59
N HIS A 771 40.91 -14.53 21.83
CA HIS A 771 40.64 -13.66 22.98
C HIS A 771 41.83 -12.69 23.16
N LEU A 772 41.58 -11.38 23.10
CA LEU A 772 42.47 -10.43 23.75
C LEU A 772 42.18 -10.46 25.25
N PRO A 773 43.20 -10.43 26.14
CA PRO A 773 42.96 -10.31 27.57
C PRO A 773 42.19 -9.01 27.85
N ALA A 774 41.17 -9.09 28.72
CA ALA A 774 40.43 -7.93 29.20
C ALA A 774 41.38 -6.81 29.68
N PRO A 775 41.00 -5.53 29.57
CA PRO A 775 41.78 -4.45 30.16
C PRO A 775 41.89 -4.70 31.66
N ALA A 776 43.13 -4.83 32.15
CA ALA A 776 43.39 -5.00 33.57
C ALA A 776 42.75 -3.83 34.34
N ARG A 777 41.72 -4.12 35.14
CA ARG A 777 41.19 -3.16 36.11
C ARG A 777 42.33 -2.84 37.08
N HIS A 778 42.78 -1.59 37.11
CA HIS A 778 43.59 -1.10 38.21
C HIS A 778 42.75 -1.10 39.49
N SER A 779 42.82 -2.18 40.27
CA SER A 779 42.37 -2.18 41.66
C SER A 779 43.41 -1.40 42.48
N GLY A 780 43.19 -0.09 42.61
CA GLY A 780 43.85 0.72 43.62
C GLY A 780 43.27 0.36 44.99
N THR A 781 43.80 -0.68 45.64
CA THR A 781 43.53 -0.94 47.06
C THR A 781 44.39 0.01 47.87
N VAL A 782 43.81 1.16 48.26
CA VAL A 782 44.37 1.95 49.36
C VAL A 782 44.03 1.21 50.65
N ALA A 783 45.04 0.58 51.25
CA ALA A 783 44.95 0.02 52.58
C ALA A 783 44.80 1.16 53.60
N ALA A 784 43.61 1.29 54.19
CA ALA A 784 43.38 2.14 55.35
C ALA A 784 43.32 1.25 56.61
N THR A 785 44.45 1.25 57.33
CA THR A 785 44.58 1.29 58.79
C THR A 785 43.71 0.38 59.66
N ALA A 786 44.37 -0.59 60.28
CA ALA A 786 43.95 -1.24 61.52
C ALA A 786 43.73 -0.21 62.65
N GLY A 787 42.64 -0.37 63.39
CA GLY A 787 42.38 0.29 64.66
C GLY A 787 41.56 -0.65 65.54
N GLU A 788 42.17 -1.07 66.64
CA GLU A 788 41.63 -1.95 67.68
C GLU A 788 40.43 -1.34 68.39
N SER A 789 39.40 -2.17 68.61
CA SER A 789 38.53 -2.34 69.81
C SER A 789 37.06 -2.61 69.46
#